data_AF-A0A9P9FMV4-F1
#
_entry.id   AF-A0A9P9FMV4-F1
#
_cell.length_a   1.000
_cell.length_b   1.000
_cell.length_c   1.000
_cell.angle_alpha   90.00
_cell.angle_beta   90.00
_cell.angle_gamma   90.00
#
_symmetry.space_group_name_H-M   'P 1'
#
loop_
_entity.id
_entity.type
_entity.pdbx_description
1 polymer ?
#
loop_
_entity_poly.entity_id
_entity_poly.type
_entity_poly.pdbx_seq_one_letter_code
_entity_poly.pdbx_strand_id
1 'polypeptide(L)'
;MSRPWTVNDHASQEFNILTPNAMLGYGYNSDHFWHGISKYRPAAIIVDSGSTDGGPYKLGMGKMTCGRGSYVRDLEPILAAAFHHKIKVLIGSVGGDGSNKHVAEMLQIVTEIASREGYSFKVTTIQAGMDRSFIKSRIAESRVSPCGPVEPLLSEVVDTAVDVVAQMGAEPYLKALEEDPDIILGGRSYDPAPFAAFSIFHGVLPGVAWHMGKIMECGGICAVPKGRSMIATLRRDSFDLTPLSPAERCTPLSVAAHTLYEKTRPDLLPGPGGVLCLDNAKYKQITDKTCRVSHAEFIERPYQIKLEGVSHLGFRTIFIGGIRDPILIDQIDDFLERVRQYSHNLFPELDQSEHCRLIYHVYGKNGVMGPLEPETAKPHELAVLGEVVAPTSELSHTIANNVRASILHFAYPGQMATTGNFASPLSPHEQDAGAVFKFSLYHLVDLDAGEEATLFPIEYHTLASTTTTAKPPPVLPLEKLKQLESASLVPLTTKTAPSGEAVLSQLARIIRSKNSGPFEMTFDVMFDDVAVYERVKAVDKLGNETIKALFRVTDADILTNMYFDPALAWKCTIRRPWAQGSVGERDTLGTQQHAPLLGVVIPASKPAHFNGDKREPVVANGISKPHVNGFPTAKMNVDRGSFTSRDVLEEVWTGLGLPKSGLGSVKLPGQEGPALPSSYKLGILAQSSIALSALAAAQVHALRNNSTVPIVTVPVEHAAVEFKSERLYALDNKPAPSPWGPIGGLHKTSDGYVRIHDSFPNHAHGALRLLGLPVGSTRDNVSGKTIDWASIDLENCGTVEDKLAIYALRSYRQWDMLPQSRAISNFPIGIEKLSDAALPRKLGGGNTKCLAGLRVVDMSRVIAAPLCGRTLAAHGADVIWVTSPNLPDLPTMDRDFGRGKRTVQLDIHDSRDKAQLLALLKTCDVFIQGFRPGSLASYGLSPAELVKINPGIIVANMSAFGPDGPWSGRRGYDSLVQTCSGMNVSEAEHAGKGEPARPTPCQALDHAGGYMLATGVIAAVYRRATSGGSWRVDVSLAGIMKYLRSLGQYPGATGFETKDYEQTEDVPDMYFEIKETGFGKMKAIRHSAAVEGCLVGWDVMPKPLGSDTPEWL
;
A
#
# COMPACT_ATOMS: atom_id res chain seq x y z
N MET A 1 -14.21 22.81 -17.80
CA MET A 1 -13.55 23.86 -18.61
C MET A 1 -12.51 24.54 -17.73
N SER A 2 -11.27 24.53 -18.21
CA SER A 2 -10.01 24.90 -17.54
C SER A 2 -9.79 26.41 -17.43
N ARG A 3 -9.39 26.91 -16.25
CA ARG A 3 -8.57 28.12 -16.15
C ARG A 3 -7.12 27.69 -15.90
N PRO A 4 -6.18 27.95 -16.82
CA PRO A 4 -4.76 27.71 -16.56
C PRO A 4 -4.26 28.73 -15.54
N TRP A 5 -3.38 28.27 -14.64
CA TRP A 5 -2.58 29.10 -13.74
C TRP A 5 -1.94 30.26 -14.54
N THR A 6 -2.50 31.46 -14.46
CA THR A 6 -1.91 32.65 -15.09
C THR A 6 -0.71 33.08 -14.27
N VAL A 7 0.44 32.52 -14.64
CA VAL A 7 1.75 32.99 -14.19
C VAL A 7 1.90 34.42 -14.71
N ASN A 8 2.11 35.39 -13.81
CA ASN A 8 2.52 36.72 -14.22
C ASN A 8 3.82 36.60 -15.03
N ASP A 9 3.84 37.13 -16.26
CA ASP A 9 4.98 37.10 -17.20
C ASP A 9 6.18 37.98 -16.74
N HIS A 10 6.18 38.40 -15.47
CA HIS A 10 7.27 39.12 -14.82
C HIS A 10 8.09 38.18 -13.92
N ALA A 11 8.76 37.17 -14.50
CA ALA A 11 9.66 36.30 -13.74
C ALA A 11 10.98 36.05 -14.49
N SER A 12 11.71 37.14 -14.74
CA SER A 12 13.13 37.08 -15.13
C SER A 12 14.09 37.31 -13.96
N GLN A 13 13.58 37.48 -12.73
CA GLN A 13 14.41 37.81 -11.57
C GLN A 13 14.55 36.65 -10.59
N GLU A 14 15.80 36.29 -10.34
CA GLU A 14 16.24 35.44 -9.24
C GLU A 14 15.94 36.13 -7.89
N PHE A 15 15.45 35.38 -6.90
CA PHE A 15 15.18 35.90 -5.55
C PHE A 15 15.59 34.91 -4.46
N ASN A 16 15.72 35.39 -3.23
CA ASN A 16 16.21 34.60 -2.10
C ASN A 16 15.13 34.43 -1.01
N ILE A 17 15.04 33.23 -0.43
CA ILE A 17 14.30 32.92 0.79
C ILE A 17 15.30 32.56 1.89
N LEU A 18 15.15 33.16 3.07
CA LEU A 18 15.95 32.84 4.26
C LEU A 18 15.13 32.03 5.25
N THR A 19 15.65 30.88 5.66
CA THR A 19 15.11 30.12 6.79
C THR A 19 16.10 30.13 7.95
N PRO A 20 15.81 30.84 9.06
CA PRO A 20 16.73 30.95 10.18
C PRO A 20 16.86 29.64 10.96
N ASN A 21 15.80 28.84 11.03
CA ASN A 21 15.78 27.55 11.71
C ASN A 21 14.61 26.67 11.24
N ALA A 22 14.69 25.37 11.52
CA ALA A 22 13.65 24.37 11.24
C ALA A 22 12.37 24.51 12.08
N MET A 23 12.49 25.11 13.26
CA MET A 23 11.40 25.26 14.22
C MET A 23 11.56 26.58 14.96
N LEU A 24 10.54 27.44 14.89
CA LEU A 24 10.55 28.70 15.62
C LEU A 24 10.57 28.44 17.14
N GLY A 25 11.43 29.17 17.86
CA GLY A 25 11.61 29.03 19.31
C GLY A 25 12.81 28.14 19.69
N TYR A 26 13.32 27.30 18.79
CA TYR A 26 14.51 26.47 19.08
C TYR A 26 15.82 27.27 19.02
N GLY A 27 15.80 28.52 18.54
CA GLY A 27 16.95 29.40 18.48
C GLY A 27 17.84 29.22 17.25
N TYR A 28 18.50 30.29 16.86
CA TYR A 28 19.50 30.33 15.78
C TYR A 28 20.57 31.38 16.08
N ASN A 29 21.68 31.31 15.37
CA ASN A 29 22.77 32.26 15.54
C ASN A 29 22.40 33.60 14.87
N SER A 30 22.30 34.66 15.68
CA SER A 30 21.89 35.99 15.21
C SER A 30 22.89 36.61 14.22
N ASP A 31 24.19 36.33 14.37
CA ASP A 31 25.21 36.86 13.45
C ASP A 31 25.05 36.24 12.05
N HIS A 32 24.80 34.93 11.99
CA HIS A 32 24.54 34.24 10.72
C HIS A 32 23.27 34.76 10.05
N PHE A 33 22.22 35.01 10.83
CA PHE A 33 20.98 35.61 10.34
C PHE A 33 21.21 36.99 9.72
N TRP A 34 21.83 37.92 10.45
CA TRP A 34 22.10 39.28 9.93
C TRP A 34 23.11 39.29 8.78
N HIS A 35 24.08 38.37 8.76
CA HIS A 35 24.91 38.13 7.58
C HIS A 35 24.06 37.70 6.38
N GLY A 36 23.12 36.78 6.56
CA GLY A 36 22.17 36.36 5.54
C GLY A 36 21.34 37.52 4.98
N ILE A 37 20.79 38.36 5.86
CA ILE A 37 20.00 39.55 5.48
C ILE A 37 20.84 40.53 4.65
N SER A 38 22.02 40.89 5.13
CA SER A 38 22.89 41.87 4.47
C SER A 38 23.46 41.38 3.13
N LYS A 39 23.87 40.11 3.06
CA LYS A 39 24.51 39.53 1.87
C LYS A 39 23.52 39.14 0.77
N TYR A 40 22.43 38.45 1.13
CA TYR A 40 21.53 37.85 0.15
C TYR A 40 20.25 38.67 -0.08
N ARG A 41 19.95 39.65 0.78
CA ARG A 41 18.76 40.52 0.68
C ARG A 41 17.49 39.71 0.36
N PRO A 42 17.10 38.77 1.23
CA PRO A 42 16.01 37.85 0.94
C PRO A 42 14.70 38.59 0.73
N ALA A 43 13.90 38.12 -0.21
CA ALA A 43 12.54 38.63 -0.45
C ALA A 43 11.58 38.18 0.66
N ALA A 44 11.84 37.00 1.23
CA ALA A 44 11.10 36.49 2.37
C ALA A 44 11.97 35.77 3.41
N ILE A 45 11.53 35.85 4.65
CA ILE A 45 11.92 34.96 5.74
C ILE A 45 10.78 33.99 5.95
N ILE A 46 11.03 32.70 5.76
CA ILE A 46 10.00 31.66 5.91
C ILE A 46 10.49 30.61 6.91
N VAL A 47 9.62 30.29 7.86
CA VAL A 47 9.90 29.35 8.95
C VAL A 47 8.70 28.45 9.15
N ASP A 48 8.93 27.14 9.23
CA ASP A 48 7.95 26.25 9.85
C ASP A 48 8.05 26.37 11.38
N SER A 49 6.90 26.55 12.04
CA SER A 49 6.79 26.65 13.49
C SER A 49 6.18 25.39 14.10
N GLY A 50 6.21 24.26 13.39
CA GLY A 50 6.27 22.92 13.96
C GLY A 50 5.25 21.94 13.40
N SER A 51 5.10 20.83 14.11
CA SER A 51 4.27 19.70 13.70
C SER A 51 3.61 19.01 14.90
N THR A 52 2.62 18.17 14.60
CA THR A 52 2.00 17.20 15.51
C THR A 52 2.86 15.96 15.77
N ASP A 53 4.07 15.87 15.19
CA ASP A 53 5.04 14.78 15.40
C ASP A 53 5.48 14.59 16.85
N GLY A 54 5.28 15.58 17.73
CA GLY A 54 5.51 15.41 19.16
C GLY A 54 4.48 14.50 19.87
N GLY A 55 3.44 14.09 19.16
CA GLY A 55 2.29 13.35 19.70
C GLY A 55 1.11 14.27 20.07
N PRO A 56 0.01 13.69 20.59
CA PRO A 56 -1.28 14.37 20.75
C PRO A 56 -1.32 15.38 21.91
N TYR A 57 -0.31 15.39 22.78
CA TYR A 57 -0.32 16.13 24.03
C TYR A 57 -0.45 17.65 23.85
N LYS A 58 0.29 18.24 22.90
CA LYS A 58 0.34 19.70 22.72
C LYS A 58 -1.00 20.25 22.25
N LEU A 59 -1.60 19.58 21.26
CA LEU A 59 -2.93 19.89 20.75
C LEU A 59 -4.00 19.71 21.83
N GLY A 60 -3.91 18.63 22.61
CA GLY A 60 -4.88 18.35 23.68
C GLY A 60 -4.82 19.36 24.83
N MET A 61 -3.62 19.83 25.16
CA MET A 61 -3.42 20.85 26.20
C MET A 61 -3.62 22.28 25.71
N GLY A 62 -3.67 22.52 24.39
CA GLY A 62 -3.65 23.85 23.79
C GLY A 62 -2.40 24.65 24.19
N LYS A 63 -1.24 23.99 24.23
CA LYS A 63 0.04 24.60 24.62
C LYS A 63 1.00 24.63 23.44
N MET A 64 1.68 25.76 23.27
CA MET A 64 2.76 25.86 22.29
C MET A 64 3.92 24.90 22.60
N THR A 65 4.70 24.59 21.58
CA THR A 65 5.84 23.67 21.67
C THR A 65 6.92 24.24 22.59
N CYS A 66 7.32 25.49 22.36
CA CYS A 66 8.29 26.21 23.18
C CYS A 66 7.62 27.13 24.19
N GLY A 67 8.35 27.56 25.22
CA GLY A 67 7.88 28.63 26.09
C GLY A 67 7.83 29.98 25.36
N ARG A 68 6.87 30.84 25.72
CA ARG A 68 6.65 32.16 25.09
C ARG A 68 7.93 32.98 24.87
N GLY A 69 8.80 33.07 25.87
CA GLY A 69 10.06 33.82 25.77
C GLY A 69 11.01 33.33 24.67
N SER A 70 10.92 32.05 24.27
CA SER A 70 11.72 31.52 23.17
C SER A 70 11.22 32.02 21.80
N TYR A 71 9.91 32.15 21.62
CA TYR A 71 9.32 32.74 20.42
C TYR A 71 9.66 34.22 20.32
N VAL A 72 9.56 34.96 21.44
CA VAL A 72 9.94 36.39 21.50
C VAL A 72 11.40 36.57 21.05
N ARG A 73 12.34 35.81 21.64
CA ARG A 73 13.77 35.87 21.29
C ARG A 73 14.03 35.66 19.79
N ASP A 74 13.34 34.69 19.18
CA ASP A 74 13.57 34.33 17.78
C ASP A 74 12.87 35.28 16.81
N LEU A 75 11.73 35.87 17.19
CA LEU A 75 10.96 36.80 16.37
C LEU A 75 11.52 38.23 16.37
N GLU A 76 12.06 38.72 17.48
CA GLU A 76 12.63 40.07 17.58
C GLU A 76 13.53 40.46 16.39
N PRO A 77 14.59 39.70 16.05
CA PRO A 77 15.42 39.99 14.89
C PRO A 77 14.69 39.78 13.54
N ILE A 78 13.75 38.83 13.42
CA ILE A 78 12.95 38.61 12.20
C ILE A 78 12.09 39.84 11.89
N LEU A 79 11.37 40.34 12.90
CA LEU A 79 10.49 41.50 12.78
C LEU A 79 11.29 42.78 12.52
N ALA A 80 12.45 42.94 13.16
CA ALA A 80 13.36 44.04 12.85
C ALA A 80 13.81 44.00 11.37
N ALA A 81 14.17 42.82 10.86
CA ALA A 81 14.56 42.66 9.45
C ALA A 81 13.38 42.96 8.51
N ALA A 82 12.19 42.47 8.83
CA ALA A 82 10.97 42.74 8.07
C ALA A 82 10.68 44.25 7.96
N PHE A 83 10.72 44.97 9.09
CA PHE A 83 10.39 46.40 9.14
C PHE A 83 11.41 47.25 8.38
N HIS A 84 12.70 47.05 8.65
CA HIS A 84 13.78 47.91 8.15
C HIS A 84 14.19 47.57 6.72
N HIS A 85 14.09 46.31 6.30
CA HIS A 85 14.48 45.87 4.96
C HIS A 85 13.30 45.51 4.04
N LYS A 86 12.05 45.67 4.50
CA LYS A 86 10.82 45.36 3.74
C LYS A 86 10.78 43.91 3.25
N ILE A 87 11.22 43.00 4.12
CA ILE A 87 11.25 41.55 3.86
C ILE A 87 9.94 40.94 4.34
N LYS A 88 9.31 40.10 3.51
CA LYS A 88 8.08 39.39 3.88
C LYS A 88 8.37 38.29 4.90
N VAL A 89 7.46 38.05 5.84
CA VAL A 89 7.61 36.98 6.84
C VAL A 89 6.44 36.01 6.73
N LEU A 90 6.71 34.73 6.50
CA LEU A 90 5.68 33.68 6.49
C LEU A 90 6.03 32.63 7.54
N ILE A 91 5.09 32.34 8.43
CA ILE A 91 5.26 31.32 9.47
C ILE A 91 4.11 30.34 9.38
N GLY A 92 4.42 29.07 9.09
CA GLY A 92 3.45 27.98 9.09
C GLY A 92 3.35 27.28 10.43
N SER A 93 2.23 26.62 10.69
CA SER A 93 1.99 25.82 11.91
C SER A 93 2.40 26.54 13.20
N VAL A 94 2.02 27.82 13.33
CA VAL A 94 2.44 28.67 14.45
C VAL A 94 2.21 28.01 15.81
N GLY A 95 3.24 28.00 16.65
CA GLY A 95 3.20 27.38 17.98
C GLY A 95 3.35 25.86 18.03
N GLY A 96 3.39 25.16 16.90
CA GLY A 96 3.61 23.71 16.82
C GLY A 96 2.54 23.05 15.98
N ASP A 97 1.40 22.79 16.58
CA ASP A 97 0.24 22.17 15.91
C ASP A 97 -0.63 23.17 15.13
N GLY A 98 -0.35 24.48 15.21
CA GLY A 98 -1.07 25.50 14.46
C GLY A 98 -2.56 25.63 14.77
N SER A 99 -3.00 25.35 16.01
CA SER A 99 -4.38 25.65 16.44
C SER A 99 -4.71 27.16 16.34
N ASN A 100 -5.99 27.51 16.25
CA ASN A 100 -6.42 28.92 16.20
C ASN A 100 -5.98 29.71 17.46
N LYS A 101 -5.89 29.04 18.61
CA LYS A 101 -5.37 29.64 19.85
C LYS A 101 -3.89 29.99 19.71
N HIS A 102 -3.10 29.15 19.06
CA HIS A 102 -1.69 29.44 18.81
C HIS A 102 -1.50 30.55 17.78
N VAL A 103 -2.38 30.66 16.77
CA VAL A 103 -2.40 31.79 15.84
C VAL A 103 -2.64 33.10 16.59
N ALA A 104 -3.63 33.14 17.48
CA ALA A 104 -3.92 34.31 18.30
C ALA A 104 -2.75 34.68 19.25
N GLU A 105 -2.17 33.70 19.94
CA GLU A 105 -1.02 33.90 20.82
C GLU A 105 0.20 34.43 20.06
N MET A 106 0.46 33.91 18.85
CA MET A 106 1.55 34.38 18.00
C MET A 106 1.32 35.82 17.51
N LEU A 107 0.08 36.15 17.12
CA LEU A 107 -0.29 37.52 16.76
C LEU A 107 -0.08 38.47 17.94
N GLN A 108 -0.40 38.04 19.17
CA GLN A 108 -0.16 38.82 20.37
C GLN A 108 1.35 39.06 20.59
N ILE A 109 2.19 38.02 20.44
CA ILE A 109 3.65 38.16 20.56
C ILE A 109 4.18 39.17 19.53
N VAL A 110 3.74 39.07 18.27
CA VAL A 110 4.12 40.01 17.20
C VAL A 110 3.65 41.43 17.54
N THR A 111 2.44 41.60 18.04
CA THR A 111 1.87 42.89 18.44
C THR A 111 2.65 43.54 19.58
N GLU A 112 3.03 42.76 20.61
CA GLU A 112 3.81 43.24 21.74
C GLU A 112 5.22 43.69 21.31
N ILE A 113 5.89 42.90 20.47
CA ILE A 113 7.21 43.28 19.93
C ILE A 113 7.08 44.53 19.05
N ALA A 114 6.09 44.58 18.16
CA ALA A 114 5.88 45.73 17.28
C ALA A 114 5.61 47.02 18.07
N SER A 115 4.76 46.95 19.09
CA SER A 115 4.47 48.07 20.00
C SER A 115 5.70 48.53 20.78
N ARG A 116 6.45 47.58 21.35
CA ARG A 116 7.66 47.86 22.14
C ARG A 116 8.79 48.47 21.31
N GLU A 117 8.97 48.01 20.07
CA GLU A 117 10.09 48.40 19.21
C GLU A 117 9.76 49.55 18.23
N GLY A 118 8.49 49.97 18.18
CA GLY A 118 8.03 51.06 17.33
C GLY A 118 7.80 50.66 15.87
N TYR A 119 7.39 49.41 15.60
CA TYR A 119 7.15 48.90 14.26
C TYR A 119 5.67 48.92 13.88
N SER A 120 5.40 49.14 12.60
CA SER A 120 4.06 49.03 12.01
C SER A 120 4.07 47.97 10.91
N PHE A 121 3.06 47.11 10.90
CA PHE A 121 2.95 45.98 9.97
C PHE A 121 1.52 45.76 9.51
N LYS A 122 1.37 45.29 8.26
CA LYS A 122 0.20 44.54 7.81
C LYS A 122 0.40 43.06 8.14
N VAL A 123 -0.45 42.51 9.00
CA VAL A 123 -0.37 41.11 9.42
C VAL A 123 -1.60 40.37 8.96
N THR A 124 -1.41 39.25 8.29
CA THR A 124 -2.48 38.33 7.90
C THR A 124 -2.40 37.06 8.72
N THR A 125 -3.53 36.60 9.24
CA THR A 125 -3.63 35.31 9.94
C THR A 125 -4.49 34.34 9.16
N ILE A 126 -4.06 33.08 9.06
CA ILE A 126 -4.82 32.00 8.41
C ILE A 126 -5.18 30.96 9.46
N GLN A 127 -6.47 30.76 9.70
CA GLN A 127 -6.97 29.82 10.70
C GLN A 127 -7.02 28.39 10.15
N ALA A 128 -6.86 27.39 11.03
CA ALA A 128 -6.83 25.97 10.64
C ALA A 128 -7.77 25.08 11.48
N GLY A 129 -8.42 25.64 12.49
CA GLY A 129 -9.47 24.95 13.24
C GLY A 129 -10.68 24.67 12.35
N MET A 130 -11.19 23.44 12.41
CA MET A 130 -12.25 22.97 11.52
C MET A 130 -13.61 22.97 12.20
N ASP A 131 -14.63 23.39 11.46
CA ASP A 131 -16.01 23.32 11.92
C ASP A 131 -16.47 21.86 12.02
N ARG A 132 -17.08 21.52 13.17
CA ARG A 132 -17.52 20.14 13.44
C ARG A 132 -18.68 19.73 12.55
N SER A 133 -19.55 20.67 12.17
CA SER A 133 -20.68 20.37 11.29
C SER A 133 -20.22 20.07 9.87
N PHE A 134 -19.18 20.76 9.38
CA PHE A 134 -18.51 20.45 8.12
C PHE A 134 -17.90 19.04 8.14
N ILE A 135 -17.17 18.67 9.19
CA ILE A 135 -16.58 17.32 9.27
C ILE A 135 -17.70 16.26 9.26
N LYS A 136 -18.76 16.47 10.06
CA LYS A 136 -19.90 15.55 10.12
C LYS A 136 -20.66 15.44 8.80
N SER A 137 -20.83 16.54 8.06
CA SER A 137 -21.47 16.47 6.74
C SER A 137 -20.63 15.66 5.77
N ARG A 138 -19.30 15.85 5.76
CA ARG A 138 -18.38 15.05 4.93
C ARG A 138 -18.38 13.57 5.33
N ILE A 139 -18.52 13.24 6.62
CA ILE A 139 -18.69 11.85 7.08
C ILE A 139 -19.99 11.28 6.51
N ALA A 140 -21.11 11.99 6.63
CA ALA A 140 -22.41 11.55 6.12
C ALA A 140 -22.40 11.35 4.59
N GLU A 141 -21.62 12.15 3.87
CA GLU A 141 -21.39 12.05 2.42
C GLU A 141 -20.37 10.97 2.04
N SER A 142 -19.79 10.23 3.00
CA SER A 142 -18.72 9.25 2.78
C SER A 142 -17.44 9.83 2.15
N ARG A 143 -17.17 11.12 2.35
CA ARG A 143 -16.02 11.89 1.82
C ARG A 143 -14.84 12.04 2.80
N VAL A 144 -14.84 11.25 3.87
CA VAL A 144 -13.76 11.19 4.85
C VAL A 144 -13.15 9.80 4.83
N SER A 145 -11.83 9.69 4.76
CA SER A 145 -11.10 8.41 4.73
C SER A 145 -9.94 8.35 5.73
N PRO A 146 -9.59 7.17 6.26
CA PRO A 146 -8.40 7.01 7.13
C PRO A 146 -7.10 7.50 6.48
N CYS A 147 -6.26 8.22 7.24
CA CYS A 147 -4.91 8.60 6.82
C CYS A 147 -3.87 7.65 7.47
N GLY A 148 -3.84 6.39 7.06
CA GLY A 148 -3.03 5.34 7.70
C GLY A 148 -3.90 4.30 8.41
N PRO A 149 -3.36 3.52 9.36
CA PRO A 149 -4.07 2.42 10.02
C PRO A 149 -4.97 2.92 11.16
N VAL A 150 -5.87 3.86 10.85
CA VAL A 150 -6.92 4.30 11.79
C VAL A 150 -8.28 3.81 11.35
N GLU A 151 -9.15 3.57 12.33
CA GLU A 151 -10.55 3.21 12.07
C GLU A 151 -11.29 4.32 11.33
N PRO A 152 -12.34 4.01 10.55
CA PRO A 152 -13.18 5.02 9.93
C PRO A 152 -13.69 6.05 10.94
N LEU A 153 -13.65 7.34 10.57
CA LEU A 153 -14.09 8.41 11.45
C LEU A 153 -15.60 8.35 11.68
N LEU A 154 -15.99 8.25 12.96
CA LEU A 154 -17.37 8.31 13.40
C LEU A 154 -17.72 9.73 13.88
N SER A 155 -18.98 10.14 13.69
CA SER A 155 -19.46 11.49 14.05
C SER A 155 -19.35 11.76 15.56
N GLU A 156 -19.49 10.74 16.39
CA GLU A 156 -19.40 10.80 17.85
C GLU A 156 -17.97 11.11 18.31
N VAL A 157 -16.98 10.63 17.55
CA VAL A 157 -15.56 10.93 17.80
C VAL A 157 -15.27 12.41 17.52
N VAL A 158 -15.91 12.98 16.50
CA VAL A 158 -15.83 14.42 16.20
C VAL A 158 -16.40 15.26 17.34
N ASP A 159 -17.46 14.80 18.03
CA ASP A 159 -18.05 15.52 19.17
C ASP A 159 -17.16 15.51 20.41
N THR A 160 -16.46 14.40 20.64
CA THR A 160 -15.64 14.20 21.84
C THR A 160 -14.20 14.67 21.68
N ALA A 161 -13.80 15.07 20.46
CA ALA A 161 -12.48 15.67 20.22
C ALA A 161 -12.34 16.99 20.99
N VAL A 162 -11.18 17.19 21.63
CA VAL A 162 -10.83 18.41 22.37
C VAL A 162 -10.61 19.57 21.41
N ASP A 163 -9.82 19.33 20.36
CA ASP A 163 -9.56 20.27 19.28
C ASP A 163 -9.37 19.49 17.96
N VAL A 164 -9.68 20.14 16.84
CA VAL A 164 -9.53 19.59 15.50
C VAL A 164 -8.97 20.65 14.56
N VAL A 165 -7.80 20.36 13.99
CA VAL A 165 -7.14 21.19 12.98
C VAL A 165 -7.08 20.46 11.65
N ALA A 166 -7.06 21.20 10.56
CA ALA A 166 -6.76 20.65 9.24
C ALA A 166 -5.43 21.17 8.70
N GLN A 167 -4.66 20.27 8.11
CA GLN A 167 -3.41 20.59 7.45
C GLN A 167 -3.69 21.23 6.08
N MET A 168 -3.49 22.54 5.98
CA MET A 168 -3.69 23.31 4.74
C MET A 168 -2.54 23.16 3.75
N GLY A 169 -2.83 23.32 2.44
CA GLY A 169 -1.83 23.41 1.39
C GLY A 169 -1.34 24.85 1.13
N ALA A 170 -0.80 25.10 -0.06
CA ALA A 170 -0.22 26.38 -0.45
C ALA A 170 -1.29 27.46 -0.77
N GLU A 171 -2.53 27.04 -1.00
CA GLU A 171 -3.59 27.85 -1.58
C GLU A 171 -4.06 28.99 -0.66
N PRO A 172 -4.27 28.78 0.66
CA PRO A 172 -4.59 29.88 1.56
C PRO A 172 -3.47 30.93 1.65
N TYR A 173 -2.21 30.51 1.59
CA TYR A 173 -1.06 31.42 1.58
C TYR A 173 -0.97 32.22 0.29
N LEU A 174 -1.19 31.58 -0.87
CA LEU A 174 -1.27 32.27 -2.16
C LEU A 174 -2.35 33.35 -2.13
N LYS A 175 -3.53 33.03 -1.58
CA LYS A 175 -4.62 33.98 -1.43
C LYS A 175 -4.25 35.14 -0.50
N ALA A 176 -3.61 34.86 0.62
CA ALA A 176 -3.15 35.88 1.57
C ALA A 176 -2.10 36.83 0.97
N LEU A 177 -1.23 36.33 0.09
CA LEU A 177 -0.20 37.14 -0.57
C LEU A 177 -0.77 38.18 -1.55
N GLU A 178 -2.00 38.01 -2.04
CA GLU A 178 -2.66 38.98 -2.94
C GLU A 178 -2.88 40.35 -2.27
N GLU A 179 -3.04 40.39 -0.95
CA GLU A 179 -3.25 41.63 -0.18
C GLU A 179 -1.93 42.31 0.26
N ASP A 180 -0.79 41.81 -0.23
CA ASP A 180 0.55 42.31 0.06
C ASP A 180 0.85 42.50 1.57
N PRO A 181 0.59 41.50 2.44
CA PRO A 181 0.89 41.62 3.86
C PRO A 181 2.39 41.67 4.12
N ASP A 182 2.83 42.26 5.24
CA ASP A 182 4.22 42.18 5.68
C ASP A 182 4.52 40.83 6.35
N ILE A 183 3.53 40.30 7.08
CA ILE A 183 3.64 39.07 7.88
C ILE A 183 2.42 38.19 7.63
N ILE A 184 2.62 36.89 7.40
CA ILE A 184 1.57 35.86 7.37
C ILE A 184 1.82 34.87 8.51
N LEU A 185 0.82 34.69 9.37
CA LEU A 185 0.80 33.71 10.44
C LEU A 185 -0.25 32.64 10.13
N GLY A 186 0.21 31.47 9.67
CA GLY A 186 -0.67 30.36 9.35
C GLY A 186 -0.80 29.37 10.50
N GLY A 187 -2.02 28.85 10.68
CA GLY A 187 -2.30 27.69 11.52
C GLY A 187 -1.72 26.40 10.93
N ARG A 188 -2.31 25.26 11.26
CA ARG A 188 -1.80 23.94 10.86
C ARG A 188 -1.61 23.86 9.35
N SER A 189 -0.35 23.72 8.95
CA SER A 189 0.06 23.74 7.54
C SER A 189 0.76 22.45 7.18
N TYR A 190 0.68 22.06 5.92
CA TYR A 190 1.65 21.14 5.37
C TYR A 190 2.98 21.90 5.35
N ASP A 191 4.00 21.37 6.00
CA ASP A 191 5.23 22.12 6.33
C ASP A 191 5.89 22.83 5.12
N PRO A 192 5.89 22.27 3.88
CA PRO A 192 6.40 22.98 2.70
C PRO A 192 5.48 24.09 2.17
N ALA A 193 4.21 24.16 2.58
CA ALA A 193 3.18 25.01 1.99
C ALA A 193 3.53 26.51 1.97
N PRO A 194 3.99 27.16 3.05
CA PRO A 194 4.34 28.59 2.99
C PRO A 194 5.49 28.86 2.01
N PHE A 195 6.44 27.94 1.90
CA PHE A 195 7.55 28.01 0.95
C PHE A 195 7.07 27.85 -0.50
N ALA A 196 6.25 26.84 -0.74
CA ALA A 196 5.70 26.54 -2.05
C ALA A 196 4.82 27.70 -2.53
N ALA A 197 3.94 28.21 -1.67
CA ALA A 197 3.08 29.35 -1.96
C ALA A 197 3.87 30.60 -2.37
N PHE A 198 4.83 31.02 -1.54
CA PHE A 198 5.63 32.20 -1.86
C PHE A 198 6.40 32.02 -3.18
N SER A 199 6.91 30.82 -3.45
CA SER A 199 7.67 30.53 -4.67
C SER A 199 6.78 30.52 -5.92
N ILE A 200 5.60 29.89 -5.84
CA ILE A 200 4.63 29.83 -6.93
C ILE A 200 4.09 31.24 -7.24
N PHE A 201 3.83 32.06 -6.21
CA PHE A 201 3.43 33.46 -6.36
C PHE A 201 4.44 34.27 -7.20
N HIS A 202 5.73 33.93 -7.09
CA HIS A 202 6.83 34.54 -7.85
C HIS A 202 7.20 33.76 -9.14
N GLY A 203 6.35 32.86 -9.62
CA GLY A 203 6.48 32.20 -10.92
C GLY A 203 7.41 30.99 -10.97
N VAL A 204 7.77 30.40 -9.81
CA VAL A 204 8.52 29.13 -9.75
C VAL A 204 7.59 27.95 -10.07
N LEU A 205 8.09 26.96 -10.81
CA LEU A 205 7.33 25.75 -11.15
C LEU A 205 6.93 24.97 -9.89
N PRO A 206 5.70 24.43 -9.79
CA PRO A 206 5.22 23.75 -8.59
C PRO A 206 6.14 22.64 -8.06
N GLY A 207 6.64 21.75 -8.93
CA GLY A 207 7.55 20.67 -8.49
C GLY A 207 8.85 21.19 -7.85
N VAL A 208 9.38 22.29 -8.36
CA VAL A 208 10.58 22.96 -7.83
C VAL A 208 10.27 23.66 -6.51
N ALA A 209 9.13 24.35 -6.44
CA ALA A 209 8.66 25.06 -5.25
C ALA A 209 8.39 24.09 -4.08
N TRP A 210 7.68 22.99 -4.32
CA TRP A 210 7.39 21.97 -3.32
C TRP A 210 8.66 21.22 -2.86
N HIS A 211 9.59 20.92 -3.76
CA HIS A 211 10.86 20.27 -3.39
C HIS A 211 11.75 21.21 -2.57
N MET A 212 11.83 22.49 -2.95
CA MET A 212 12.53 23.51 -2.17
C MET A 212 11.92 23.62 -0.77
N GLY A 213 10.59 23.74 -0.68
CA GLY A 213 9.88 23.81 0.59
C GLY A 213 10.15 22.59 1.47
N LYS A 214 10.10 21.37 0.92
CA LYS A 214 10.37 20.13 1.67
C LYS A 214 11.75 20.10 2.31
N ILE A 215 12.75 20.74 1.69
CA ILE A 215 14.10 20.81 2.24
C ILE A 215 14.22 21.98 3.22
N MET A 216 13.67 23.14 2.87
CA MET A 216 13.80 24.37 3.64
C MET A 216 12.93 24.40 4.90
N GLU A 217 11.85 23.63 4.99
CA GLU A 217 11.04 23.49 6.23
C GLU A 217 11.90 23.05 7.42
N CYS A 218 12.90 22.19 7.16
CA CYS A 218 13.86 21.73 8.15
C CYS A 218 15.11 22.62 8.26
N GLY A 219 15.10 23.82 7.67
CA GLY A 219 16.21 24.76 7.68
C GLY A 219 17.54 24.16 7.20
N GLY A 220 18.58 24.34 8.00
CA GLY A 220 19.95 23.92 7.69
C GLY A 220 20.30 22.46 7.95
N ILE A 221 19.32 21.60 8.26
CA ILE A 221 19.58 20.22 8.68
C ILE A 221 20.22 19.38 7.56
N CYS A 222 20.01 19.72 6.29
CA CYS A 222 20.62 19.06 5.14
C CYS A 222 22.10 19.45 4.89
N ALA A 223 22.64 20.42 5.64
CA ALA A 223 24.04 20.83 5.52
C ALA A 223 24.98 19.82 6.20
N VAL A 224 26.26 19.88 5.82
CA VAL A 224 27.36 19.12 6.43
C VAL A 224 28.45 20.09 6.89
N PRO A 225 28.81 20.11 8.19
CA PRO A 225 28.08 19.49 9.30
C PRO A 225 26.65 20.03 9.42
N LYS A 226 25.78 19.33 10.16
CA LYS A 226 24.37 19.68 10.34
C LYS A 226 24.24 21.12 10.86
N GLY A 227 23.57 21.97 10.08
CA GLY A 227 23.36 23.37 10.37
C GLY A 227 21.96 23.71 10.87
N ARG A 228 21.69 25.01 11.00
CA ARG A 228 20.36 25.55 11.35
C ARG A 228 19.78 26.49 10.30
N SER A 229 20.59 27.42 9.79
CA SER A 229 20.11 28.51 8.95
C SER A 229 20.54 28.35 7.48
N MET A 230 19.62 28.59 6.54
CA MET A 230 19.80 28.31 5.12
C MET A 230 19.25 29.45 4.26
N ILE A 231 19.88 29.67 3.10
CA ILE A 231 19.34 30.49 1.99
C ILE A 231 18.98 29.57 0.84
N ALA A 232 17.77 29.76 0.31
CA ALA A 232 17.36 29.23 -0.99
C ALA A 232 17.34 30.36 -2.03
N THR A 233 18.13 30.23 -3.09
CA THR A 233 18.12 31.14 -4.24
C THR A 233 17.29 30.52 -5.36
N LEU A 234 16.14 31.10 -5.68
CA LEU A 234 15.12 30.53 -6.56
C LEU A 234 15.13 31.12 -7.96
N ARG A 235 14.81 30.25 -8.92
CA ARG A 235 14.57 30.53 -10.34
C ARG A 235 13.34 29.74 -10.76
N ARG A 236 12.85 29.96 -11.98
CA ARG A 236 11.66 29.29 -12.51
C ARG A 236 11.73 27.76 -12.39
N ASP A 237 12.86 27.15 -12.72
CA ASP A 237 13.03 25.69 -12.89
C ASP A 237 14.04 25.03 -11.91
N SER A 238 14.61 25.82 -10.99
CA SER A 238 15.70 25.38 -10.11
C SER A 238 15.85 26.26 -8.88
N PHE A 239 16.51 25.73 -7.85
CA PHE A 239 16.92 26.49 -6.66
C PHE A 239 18.32 26.08 -6.19
N ASP A 240 19.02 27.00 -5.54
CA ASP A 240 20.31 26.74 -4.90
C ASP A 240 20.16 26.82 -3.38
N LEU A 241 20.77 25.87 -2.66
CA LEU A 241 20.81 25.87 -1.20
C LEU A 241 22.21 26.23 -0.70
N THR A 242 22.28 27.27 0.15
CA THR A 242 23.52 27.75 0.76
C THR A 242 23.35 27.96 2.27
N PRO A 243 24.04 27.20 3.14
CA PRO A 243 23.95 27.39 4.58
C PRO A 243 24.61 28.70 5.00
N LEU A 244 24.12 29.35 6.06
CA LEU A 244 24.64 30.67 6.47
C LEU A 244 25.89 30.59 7.34
N SER A 245 26.09 29.50 8.09
CA SER A 245 27.29 29.29 8.89
C SER A 245 28.51 29.11 7.98
N PRO A 246 29.64 29.80 8.21
CA PRO A 246 30.81 29.71 7.34
C PRO A 246 31.44 28.32 7.29
N ALA A 247 31.26 27.51 8.33
CA ALA A 247 31.82 26.17 8.48
C ALA A 247 31.05 25.09 7.67
N GLU A 248 29.82 25.38 7.26
CA GLU A 248 28.87 24.41 6.68
C GLU A 248 28.81 24.49 5.16
N ARG A 249 28.45 23.37 4.52
CA ARG A 249 28.17 23.27 3.08
C ARG A 249 26.98 22.38 2.78
N CYS A 250 26.30 22.63 1.66
CA CYS A 250 25.37 21.71 1.02
C CYS A 250 26.07 20.94 -0.11
N THR A 251 25.95 19.62 -0.08
CA THR A 251 26.46 18.74 -1.14
C THR A 251 25.30 18.07 -1.87
N PRO A 252 25.46 17.60 -3.12
CA PRO A 252 24.44 16.82 -3.81
C PRO A 252 23.90 15.67 -2.95
N LEU A 253 24.80 14.92 -2.31
CA LEU A 253 24.48 13.81 -1.44
C LEU A 253 23.65 14.25 -0.23
N SER A 254 24.09 15.29 0.49
CA SER A 254 23.42 15.73 1.72
C SER A 254 22.05 16.37 1.46
N VAL A 255 21.90 17.05 0.32
CA VAL A 255 20.62 17.63 -0.11
C VAL A 255 19.66 16.54 -0.57
N ALA A 256 20.11 15.58 -1.40
CA ALA A 256 19.29 14.44 -1.79
C ALA A 256 18.89 13.57 -0.59
N ALA A 257 19.79 13.37 0.36
CA ALA A 257 19.53 12.57 1.57
C ALA A 257 18.43 13.15 2.47
N HIS A 258 18.13 14.44 2.33
CA HIS A 258 17.09 15.07 3.13
C HIS A 258 15.68 14.61 2.75
N THR A 259 15.46 14.12 1.52
CA THR A 259 14.13 13.62 1.09
C THR A 259 13.76 12.30 1.75
N LEU A 260 14.72 11.57 2.34
CA LEU A 260 14.45 10.40 3.19
C LEU A 260 13.85 10.78 4.54
N TYR A 261 14.08 12.01 5.02
CA TYR A 261 13.77 12.41 6.38
C TYR A 261 12.26 12.53 6.61
N GLU A 262 11.74 11.75 7.57
CA GLU A 262 10.33 11.75 8.01
C GLU A 262 9.31 11.43 6.90
N LYS A 263 9.70 10.59 5.93
CA LYS A 263 8.83 10.17 4.82
C LYS A 263 8.84 8.66 4.63
N THR A 264 7.68 8.09 4.32
CA THR A 264 7.48 6.66 4.00
C THR A 264 8.35 6.22 2.82
N ARG A 265 8.55 7.13 1.86
CA ARG A 265 9.35 6.96 0.65
C ARG A 265 10.11 8.26 0.33
N PRO A 266 11.30 8.19 -0.28
CA PRO A 266 12.07 9.39 -0.62
C PRO A 266 11.81 9.93 -2.04
N ASP A 267 11.11 9.19 -2.89
CA ASP A 267 10.90 9.47 -4.31
C ASP A 267 9.49 10.02 -4.61
N LEU A 268 8.48 9.58 -3.85
CA LEU A 268 7.08 10.03 -3.96
C LEU A 268 6.59 10.59 -2.62
N LEU A 269 6.34 11.90 -2.59
CA LEU A 269 5.96 12.64 -1.38
C LEU A 269 4.53 13.20 -1.54
N PRO A 270 3.49 12.49 -1.05
CA PRO A 270 2.12 12.98 -1.10
C PRO A 270 1.91 14.16 -0.15
N GLY A 271 1.08 15.12 -0.57
CA GLY A 271 0.64 16.26 0.22
C GLY A 271 -0.68 16.83 -0.31
N PRO A 272 -1.20 17.93 0.26
CA PRO A 272 -2.39 18.59 -0.24
C PRO A 272 -2.26 18.94 -1.74
N GLY A 273 -3.29 18.62 -2.52
CA GLY A 273 -3.37 18.90 -3.95
C GLY A 273 -2.55 17.99 -4.89
N GLY A 274 -1.69 17.11 -4.39
CA GLY A 274 -0.87 16.28 -5.27
C GLY A 274 0.25 15.47 -4.63
N VAL A 275 1.13 14.96 -5.49
CA VAL A 275 2.31 14.18 -5.10
C VAL A 275 3.55 14.81 -5.72
N LEU A 276 4.52 15.18 -4.90
CA LEU A 276 5.85 15.58 -5.35
C LEU A 276 6.64 14.33 -5.78
N CYS A 277 7.02 14.27 -7.05
CA CYS A 277 7.76 13.19 -7.69
C CYS A 277 9.21 13.63 -7.96
N LEU A 278 10.16 12.84 -7.47
CA LEU A 278 11.59 13.16 -7.51
C LEU A 278 12.41 12.26 -8.45
N ASP A 279 11.77 11.40 -9.23
CA ASP A 279 12.43 10.47 -10.16
C ASP A 279 13.39 11.19 -11.14
N ASN A 280 13.02 12.40 -11.55
CA ASN A 280 13.80 13.22 -12.48
C ASN A 280 14.66 14.29 -11.79
N ALA A 281 14.63 14.39 -10.46
CA ALA A 281 15.31 15.45 -9.72
C ALA A 281 16.84 15.33 -9.88
N LYS A 282 17.49 16.47 -10.11
CA LYS A 282 18.96 16.55 -10.29
C LYS A 282 19.58 17.42 -9.22
N TYR A 283 20.70 16.94 -8.66
CA TYR A 283 21.48 17.61 -7.62
C TYR A 283 22.88 17.91 -8.16
N LYS A 284 23.28 19.18 -8.17
CA LYS A 284 24.55 19.62 -8.77
C LYS A 284 25.30 20.54 -7.81
N GLN A 285 26.55 20.22 -7.52
CA GLN A 285 27.44 21.11 -6.78
C GLN A 285 27.74 22.35 -7.65
N ILE A 286 27.53 23.55 -7.11
CA ILE A 286 27.77 24.83 -7.81
C ILE A 286 29.03 25.52 -7.27
N THR A 287 29.15 25.57 -5.95
CA THR A 287 30.36 26.03 -5.24
C THR A 287 30.69 25.00 -4.18
N ASP A 288 31.81 25.12 -3.47
CA ASP A 288 32.12 24.22 -2.34
C ASP A 288 31.07 24.24 -1.21
N LYS A 289 30.19 25.26 -1.20
CA LYS A 289 29.16 25.50 -0.19
C LYS A 289 27.73 25.29 -0.69
N THR A 290 27.51 25.42 -2.00
CA THR A 290 26.17 25.56 -2.60
C THR A 290 25.84 24.39 -3.52
N CYS A 291 24.64 23.83 -3.35
CA CYS A 291 24.09 22.79 -4.22
C CYS A 291 22.82 23.27 -4.91
N ARG A 292 22.73 23.04 -6.23
CA ARG A 292 21.55 23.28 -7.06
C ARG A 292 20.67 22.04 -7.14
N VAL A 293 19.37 22.26 -7.10
CA VAL A 293 18.33 21.27 -7.34
C VAL A 293 17.43 21.71 -8.49
N SER A 294 17.00 20.78 -9.34
CA SER A 294 16.13 21.05 -10.50
C SER A 294 15.36 19.80 -10.92
N HIS A 295 14.38 19.96 -11.83
CA HIS A 295 13.64 18.86 -12.48
C HIS A 295 12.76 18.00 -11.55
N ALA A 296 12.36 18.53 -10.39
CA ALA A 296 11.31 17.90 -9.60
C ALA A 296 9.93 18.21 -10.19
N GLU A 297 9.00 17.26 -10.11
CA GLU A 297 7.67 17.36 -10.71
C GLU A 297 6.60 17.27 -9.62
N PHE A 298 5.53 18.06 -9.75
CA PHE A 298 4.36 17.95 -8.87
C PHE A 298 3.20 17.38 -9.69
N ILE A 299 2.71 16.22 -9.29
CA ILE A 299 1.62 15.52 -9.97
C ILE A 299 0.33 15.83 -9.22
N GLU A 300 -0.54 16.63 -9.83
CA GLU A 300 -1.84 16.99 -9.27
C GLU A 300 -2.71 15.75 -9.02
N ARG A 301 -3.46 15.78 -7.92
CA ARG A 301 -4.43 14.76 -7.50
C ARG A 301 -5.71 15.45 -7.01
N PRO A 302 -6.85 14.72 -6.92
CA PRO A 302 -8.01 15.23 -6.21
C PRO A 302 -7.61 15.80 -4.85
N TYR A 303 -8.10 16.99 -4.54
CA TYR A 303 -7.60 17.73 -3.40
C TYR A 303 -8.15 17.13 -2.10
N GLN A 304 -7.25 16.81 -1.18
CA GLN A 304 -7.59 16.33 0.15
C GLN A 304 -6.81 17.12 1.20
N ILE A 305 -7.47 17.40 2.31
CA ILE A 305 -6.83 17.94 3.52
C ILE A 305 -6.79 16.87 4.61
N LYS A 306 -5.76 16.92 5.46
CA LYS A 306 -5.61 16.00 6.59
C LYS A 306 -6.18 16.63 7.85
N LEU A 307 -7.18 16.00 8.46
CA LEU A 307 -7.68 16.31 9.79
C LEU A 307 -6.79 15.66 10.85
N GLU A 308 -6.44 16.45 11.86
CA GLU A 308 -5.76 16.00 13.06
C GLU A 308 -6.56 16.47 14.28
N GLY A 309 -6.91 15.54 15.16
CA GLY A 309 -7.71 15.83 16.34
C GLY A 309 -7.44 14.82 17.44
N VAL A 310 -7.69 15.25 18.68
CA VAL A 310 -7.29 14.51 19.87
C VAL A 310 -8.42 14.40 20.89
N SER A 311 -8.45 13.30 21.62
CA SER A 311 -9.40 13.08 22.72
C SER A 311 -8.66 12.93 24.04
N HIS A 312 -9.26 13.45 25.11
CA HIS A 312 -8.75 13.30 26.47
C HIS A 312 -9.04 11.89 26.98
N LEU A 313 -8.00 11.19 27.43
CA LEU A 313 -8.11 9.79 27.89
C LEU A 313 -8.24 9.70 29.41
N GLY A 314 -7.54 10.56 30.14
CA GLY A 314 -7.45 10.53 31.61
C GLY A 314 -6.18 11.22 32.10
N PHE A 315 -5.74 10.87 33.31
CA PHE A 315 -4.54 11.38 33.96
C PHE A 315 -3.51 10.27 34.12
N ARG A 316 -2.23 10.63 34.02
CA ARG A 316 -1.08 9.73 34.15
C ARG A 316 -0.31 10.00 35.43
N THR A 317 -0.02 8.92 36.16
CA THR A 317 0.97 8.90 37.24
C THR A 317 2.02 7.85 36.89
N ILE A 318 3.30 8.20 37.05
CA ILE A 318 4.42 7.28 36.82
C ILE A 318 5.16 6.98 38.12
N PHE A 319 5.87 5.85 38.15
CA PHE A 319 6.89 5.57 39.16
C PHE A 319 8.06 4.85 38.49
N ILE A 320 9.27 5.04 39.02
CA ILE A 320 10.47 4.39 38.48
C ILE A 320 11.35 3.85 39.61
N GLY A 321 12.04 2.75 39.34
CA GLY A 321 13.02 2.17 40.26
C GLY A 321 13.79 1.01 39.68
N GLY A 322 14.92 0.70 40.33
CA GLY A 322 15.85 -0.34 39.94
C GLY A 322 15.59 -1.67 40.64
N ILE A 323 15.92 -2.78 39.96
CA ILE A 323 15.92 -4.14 40.50
C ILE A 323 17.27 -4.77 40.16
N ARG A 324 17.96 -5.27 41.19
CA ARG A 324 19.31 -5.87 41.06
C ARG A 324 19.41 -7.29 41.59
N ASP A 325 18.34 -7.82 42.21
CA ASP A 325 18.33 -9.21 42.67
C ASP A 325 18.24 -10.14 41.45
N PRO A 326 19.26 -10.98 41.19
CA PRO A 326 19.27 -11.87 40.03
C PRO A 326 18.12 -12.89 40.05
N ILE A 327 17.65 -13.30 41.24
CA ILE A 327 16.55 -14.26 41.40
C ILE A 327 15.24 -13.63 40.94
N LEU A 328 15.02 -12.34 41.28
CA LEU A 328 13.85 -11.60 40.83
C LEU A 328 13.93 -11.23 39.35
N ILE A 329 15.10 -10.82 38.86
CA ILE A 329 15.33 -10.50 37.45
C ILE A 329 14.96 -11.70 36.55
N ASP A 330 15.32 -12.92 36.95
CA ASP A 330 15.03 -14.15 36.18
C ASP A 330 13.53 -14.47 36.05
N GLN A 331 12.68 -13.86 36.87
CA GLN A 331 11.23 -14.10 36.90
C GLN A 331 10.42 -12.81 36.83
N ILE A 332 11.00 -11.74 36.29
CA ILE A 332 10.43 -10.39 36.36
C ILE A 332 9.05 -10.29 35.69
N ASP A 333 8.81 -10.99 34.59
CA ASP A 333 7.52 -10.95 33.89
C ASP A 333 6.41 -11.56 34.75
N ASP A 334 6.62 -12.79 35.22
CA ASP A 334 5.68 -13.49 36.09
C ASP A 334 5.44 -12.72 37.39
N PHE A 335 6.47 -12.07 37.93
CA PHE A 335 6.37 -11.24 39.12
C PHE A 335 5.49 -10.00 38.89
N LEU A 336 5.77 -9.24 37.83
CA LEU A 336 4.99 -8.04 37.50
C LEU A 336 3.54 -8.38 37.14
N GLU A 337 3.29 -9.55 36.55
CA GLU A 337 1.95 -10.05 36.27
C GLU A 337 1.19 -10.42 37.55
N ARG A 338 1.85 -11.06 38.54
CA ARG A 338 1.24 -11.28 39.86
C ARG A 338 0.90 -9.98 40.58
N VAL A 339 1.76 -8.97 40.49
CA VAL A 339 1.48 -7.63 41.02
C VAL A 339 0.25 -7.03 40.32
N ARG A 340 0.21 -7.12 38.98
CA ARG A 340 -0.92 -6.63 38.18
C ARG A 340 -2.23 -7.28 38.59
N GLN A 341 -2.26 -8.60 38.73
CA GLN A 341 -3.44 -9.37 39.17
C GLN A 341 -3.91 -8.98 40.57
N TYR A 342 -2.98 -8.76 41.51
CA TYR A 342 -3.33 -8.28 42.83
C TYR A 342 -3.94 -6.88 42.80
N SER A 343 -3.31 -5.94 42.09
CA SER A 343 -3.83 -4.58 41.94
C SER A 343 -5.20 -4.61 41.24
N HIS A 344 -5.42 -5.48 40.26
CA HIS A 344 -6.71 -5.66 39.62
C HIS A 344 -7.82 -6.09 40.60
N ASN A 345 -7.51 -6.95 41.57
CA ASN A 345 -8.49 -7.35 42.60
C ASN A 345 -8.89 -6.19 43.52
N LEU A 346 -8.00 -5.21 43.74
CA LEU A 346 -8.27 -4.03 44.53
C LEU A 346 -8.94 -2.91 43.71
N PHE A 347 -8.63 -2.84 42.43
CA PHE A 347 -9.14 -1.88 41.46
C PHE A 347 -9.72 -2.62 40.26
N PRO A 348 -10.96 -3.15 40.34
CA PRO A 348 -11.56 -3.95 39.28
C PRO A 348 -11.66 -3.26 37.92
N GLU A 349 -11.62 -1.92 37.89
CA GLU A 349 -11.60 -1.12 36.67
C GLU A 349 -10.24 -1.14 35.94
N LEU A 350 -9.15 -1.53 36.61
CA LEU A 350 -7.80 -1.55 36.04
C LEU A 350 -7.73 -2.53 34.88
N ASP A 351 -7.24 -2.08 33.72
CA ASP A 351 -7.10 -2.86 32.49
C ASP A 351 -8.40 -3.37 31.84
N GLN A 352 -9.57 -2.93 32.34
CA GLN A 352 -10.86 -3.24 31.71
C GLN A 352 -11.18 -2.34 30.51
N SER A 353 -10.52 -1.19 30.39
CA SER A 353 -10.69 -0.26 29.28
C SER A 353 -9.39 0.50 28.98
N GLU A 354 -9.38 1.32 27.93
CA GLU A 354 -8.26 2.23 27.66
C GLU A 354 -8.17 3.42 28.64
N HIS A 355 -9.26 3.71 29.37
CA HIS A 355 -9.33 4.82 30.30
C HIS A 355 -8.72 4.51 31.68
N CYS A 356 -8.51 3.22 32.01
CA CYS A 356 -7.85 2.79 33.24
C CYS A 356 -6.88 1.65 32.95
N ARG A 357 -5.57 1.89 32.97
CA ARG A 357 -4.54 0.94 32.51
C ARG A 357 -3.25 1.04 33.30
N LEU A 358 -2.55 -0.09 33.45
CA LEU A 358 -1.20 -0.16 33.98
C LEU A 358 -0.23 -0.68 32.91
N ILE A 359 0.90 0.01 32.72
CA ILE A 359 1.93 -0.39 31.77
C ILE A 359 3.29 -0.41 32.45
N TYR A 360 4.08 -1.43 32.17
CA TYR A 360 5.46 -1.53 32.60
C TYR A 360 6.42 -1.35 31.42
N HIS A 361 7.37 -0.43 31.60
CA HIS A 361 8.53 -0.26 30.73
C HIS A 361 9.76 -0.82 31.47
N VAL A 362 10.32 -1.92 30.96
CA VAL A 362 11.43 -2.63 31.62
C VAL A 362 12.72 -2.38 30.86
N TYR A 363 13.44 -1.33 31.25
CA TYR A 363 14.76 -0.99 30.70
C TYR A 363 15.82 -1.98 31.17
N GLY A 364 16.74 -2.33 30.28
CA GLY A 364 17.66 -3.47 30.44
C GLY A 364 17.13 -4.78 29.86
N LYS A 365 15.84 -4.83 29.50
CA LYS A 365 15.22 -5.96 28.79
C LYS A 365 14.69 -5.58 27.41
N ASN A 366 13.60 -4.82 27.35
CA ASN A 366 12.95 -4.39 26.10
C ASN A 366 12.23 -3.03 26.24
N GLY A 367 12.67 -2.18 27.17
CA GLY A 367 12.06 -0.89 27.47
C GLY A 367 11.96 0.05 26.25
N VAL A 368 12.90 -0.04 25.31
CA VAL A 368 12.99 0.81 24.10
C VAL A 368 12.29 0.19 22.88
N MET A 369 12.65 -1.05 22.51
CA MET A 369 12.13 -1.73 21.31
C MET A 369 10.79 -2.45 21.57
N GLY A 370 10.46 -2.76 22.82
CA GLY A 370 9.25 -3.49 23.21
C GLY A 370 9.14 -4.86 22.50
N PRO A 371 8.05 -5.17 21.78
CA PRO A 371 7.87 -6.40 21.01
C PRO A 371 8.80 -6.49 19.79
N LEU A 372 9.38 -5.38 19.34
CA LEU A 372 10.34 -5.37 18.24
C LEU A 372 11.74 -5.83 18.68
N GLU A 373 11.99 -6.01 19.97
CA GLU A 373 13.30 -6.41 20.52
C GLU A 373 13.68 -7.82 20.05
N PRO A 374 14.70 -7.97 19.17
CA PRO A 374 15.09 -9.30 18.72
C PRO A 374 15.91 -10.06 19.77
N GLU A 375 16.66 -9.36 20.62
CA GLU A 375 17.63 -9.97 21.54
C GLU A 375 17.00 -10.40 22.87
N THR A 376 17.60 -11.40 23.49
CA THR A 376 17.22 -11.86 24.83
C THR A 376 18.49 -11.94 25.66
N ALA A 377 18.83 -10.84 26.32
CA ALA A 377 19.97 -10.76 27.24
C ALA A 377 19.49 -10.97 28.68
N LYS A 378 20.34 -11.55 29.53
CA LYS A 378 20.13 -11.57 30.99
C LYS A 378 20.76 -10.32 31.59
N PRO A 379 19.96 -9.34 32.04
CA PRO A 379 20.50 -8.10 32.59
C PRO A 379 21.05 -8.32 34.00
N HIS A 380 22.08 -7.57 34.35
CA HIS A 380 22.60 -7.51 35.73
C HIS A 380 21.78 -6.54 36.60
N GLU A 381 21.03 -5.64 35.98
CA GLU A 381 20.18 -4.64 36.61
C GLU A 381 19.04 -4.27 35.64
N LEU A 382 17.83 -4.10 36.19
CA LEU A 382 16.65 -3.65 35.46
C LEU A 382 16.15 -2.33 36.04
N ALA A 383 15.63 -1.45 35.19
CA ALA A 383 14.79 -0.34 35.65
C ALA A 383 13.35 -0.56 35.18
N VAL A 384 12.41 -0.54 36.13
CA VAL A 384 10.98 -0.62 35.83
C VAL A 384 10.38 0.77 35.99
N LEU A 385 9.88 1.31 34.88
CA LEU A 385 9.02 2.48 34.85
C LEU A 385 7.58 1.98 34.71
N GLY A 386 6.79 2.14 35.78
CA GLY A 386 5.36 1.92 35.73
C GLY A 386 4.64 3.20 35.31
N GLU A 387 3.69 3.08 34.38
CA GLU A 387 2.77 4.13 33.98
C GLU A 387 1.34 3.67 34.28
N VAL A 388 0.61 4.47 35.06
CA VAL A 388 -0.82 4.26 35.28
C VAL A 388 -1.59 5.40 34.66
N VAL A 389 -2.58 5.07 33.84
CA VAL A 389 -3.57 6.01 33.33
C VAL A 389 -4.92 5.70 33.97
N ALA A 390 -5.64 6.72 34.46
CA ALA A 390 -6.98 6.58 35.03
C ALA A 390 -7.85 7.81 34.75
N PRO A 391 -9.19 7.74 34.90
CA PRO A 391 -10.07 8.90 34.66
C PRO A 391 -9.81 10.11 35.54
N THR A 392 -9.22 9.93 36.74
CA THR A 392 -8.87 11.01 37.68
C THR A 392 -7.42 10.91 38.13
N SER A 393 -6.80 12.06 38.42
CA SER A 393 -5.42 12.11 38.95
C SER A 393 -5.26 11.38 40.29
N GLU A 394 -6.31 11.40 41.12
CA GLU A 394 -6.31 10.69 42.41
C GLU A 394 -6.32 9.17 42.22
N LEU A 395 -7.12 8.67 41.28
CA LEU A 395 -7.19 7.24 41.01
C LEU A 395 -5.90 6.72 40.36
N SER A 396 -5.34 7.45 39.37
CA SER A 396 -4.05 7.06 38.78
C SER A 396 -2.95 7.01 39.83
N HIS A 397 -2.94 7.99 40.74
CA HIS A 397 -1.96 8.04 41.82
C HIS A 397 -2.15 6.90 42.83
N THR A 398 -3.38 6.62 43.22
CA THR A 398 -3.71 5.56 44.18
C THR A 398 -3.32 4.18 43.65
N ILE A 399 -3.64 3.91 42.38
CA ILE A 399 -3.23 2.65 41.70
C ILE A 399 -1.71 2.60 41.58
N ALA A 400 -1.04 3.67 41.11
CA ALA A 400 0.42 3.72 40.98
C ALA A 400 1.14 3.47 42.31
N ASN A 401 0.63 4.05 43.40
CA ASN A 401 1.13 3.85 44.74
C ASN A 401 0.99 2.39 45.20
N ASN A 402 -0.19 1.80 45.00
CA ASN A 402 -0.43 0.39 45.32
C ASN A 402 0.47 -0.55 44.52
N VAL A 403 0.59 -0.35 43.20
CA VAL A 403 1.42 -1.17 42.32
C VAL A 403 2.88 -1.06 42.75
N ARG A 404 3.41 0.15 42.92
CA ARG A 404 4.79 0.36 43.38
C ARG A 404 5.06 -0.29 44.74
N ALA A 405 4.16 -0.10 45.70
CA ALA A 405 4.28 -0.71 47.03
C ALA A 405 4.26 -2.25 46.94
N SER A 406 3.42 -2.81 46.06
CA SER A 406 3.36 -4.25 45.80
C SER A 406 4.66 -4.76 45.18
N ILE A 407 5.24 -4.06 44.19
CA ILE A 407 6.56 -4.41 43.63
C ILE A 407 7.62 -4.44 44.75
N LEU A 408 7.61 -3.46 45.66
CA LEU A 408 8.57 -3.37 46.77
C LEU A 408 8.47 -4.52 47.78
N HIS A 409 7.25 -5.02 48.05
CA HIS A 409 6.95 -5.91 49.18
C HIS A 409 6.49 -7.32 48.81
N PHE A 410 6.12 -7.60 47.56
CA PHE A 410 5.63 -8.92 47.15
C PHE A 410 6.70 -10.00 47.28
N ALA A 411 6.29 -11.15 47.81
CA ALA A 411 7.14 -12.31 47.86
C ALA A 411 7.30 -12.93 46.46
N TYR A 412 8.44 -13.56 46.22
CA TYR A 412 8.69 -14.34 45.01
C TYR A 412 9.44 -15.65 45.34
N PRO A 413 9.25 -16.70 44.52
CA PRO A 413 9.99 -17.96 44.67
C PRO A 413 11.50 -17.74 44.77
N GLY A 414 12.11 -18.33 45.81
CA GLY A 414 13.55 -18.26 46.06
C GLY A 414 14.04 -16.93 46.65
N GLN A 415 13.14 -16.02 47.06
CA GLN A 415 13.50 -14.76 47.69
C GLN A 415 14.38 -14.96 48.93
N MET A 416 15.53 -14.29 48.94
CA MET A 416 16.50 -14.33 50.05
C MET A 416 16.36 -13.12 50.98
N ALA A 417 16.05 -11.94 50.44
CA ALA A 417 15.80 -10.73 51.21
C ALA A 417 14.33 -10.67 51.64
N THR A 418 14.04 -10.39 52.92
CA THR A 418 12.67 -10.38 53.46
C THR A 418 11.79 -9.21 52.97
N THR A 419 12.39 -8.18 52.36
CA THR A 419 11.73 -7.00 51.78
C THR A 419 12.74 -6.24 50.91
N GLY A 420 12.30 -5.25 50.14
CA GLY A 420 13.20 -4.31 49.46
C GLY A 420 13.52 -4.68 48.01
N ASN A 421 12.54 -5.16 47.27
CA ASN A 421 12.71 -5.61 45.88
C ASN A 421 12.99 -4.47 44.87
N PHE A 422 12.67 -3.22 45.25
CA PHE A 422 12.56 -2.09 44.33
C PHE A 422 13.31 -0.86 44.88
N ALA A 423 14.37 -0.45 44.21
CA ALA A 423 15.16 0.72 44.56
C ALA A 423 14.58 1.98 43.91
N SER A 424 13.75 2.73 44.64
CA SER A 424 13.16 3.98 44.13
C SER A 424 14.14 5.16 44.30
N PRO A 425 14.47 5.90 43.22
CA PRO A 425 15.45 6.98 43.28
C PRO A 425 14.85 8.36 43.62
N LEU A 426 13.52 8.47 43.73
CA LEU A 426 12.81 9.74 43.89
C LEU A 426 11.98 9.78 45.17
N SER A 427 11.83 10.97 45.76
CA SER A 427 10.89 11.27 46.84
C SER A 427 10.18 12.58 46.49
N PRO A 428 8.85 12.59 46.27
CA PRO A 428 7.93 11.46 46.34
C PRO A 428 8.22 10.38 45.28
N HIS A 429 7.81 9.13 45.54
CA HIS A 429 8.15 7.96 44.71
C HIS A 429 7.33 7.90 43.42
N GLU A 430 6.10 8.42 43.44
CA GLU A 430 5.18 8.59 42.32
C GLU A 430 5.18 10.04 41.82
N GLN A 431 5.12 10.24 40.51
CA GLN A 431 5.09 11.56 39.89
C GLN A 431 3.88 11.68 38.98
N ASP A 432 3.11 12.74 39.16
CA ASP A 432 2.00 13.05 38.27
C ASP A 432 2.55 13.62 36.97
N ALA A 433 2.28 12.91 35.86
CA ALA A 433 2.63 13.33 34.50
C ALA A 433 1.52 14.15 33.83
N GLY A 434 0.34 14.24 34.46
CA GLY A 434 -0.77 15.09 34.05
C GLY A 434 -1.72 14.43 33.04
N ALA A 435 -2.48 15.26 32.32
CA ALA A 435 -3.49 14.80 31.37
C ALA A 435 -2.86 14.05 30.17
N VAL A 436 -3.56 13.01 29.73
CA VAL A 436 -3.18 12.13 28.63
C VAL A 436 -4.18 12.28 27.49
N PHE A 437 -3.65 12.29 26.28
CA PHE A 437 -4.44 12.42 25.06
C PHE A 437 -4.08 11.32 24.08
N LYS A 438 -5.02 11.01 23.19
CA LYS A 438 -4.78 10.17 22.00
C LYS A 438 -5.22 10.91 20.75
N PHE A 439 -4.59 10.61 19.61
CA PHE A 439 -5.15 11.00 18.33
C PHE A 439 -6.48 10.27 18.13
N SER A 440 -7.55 11.02 17.92
CA SER A 440 -8.89 10.52 17.63
C SER A 440 -9.32 10.84 16.20
N LEU A 441 -8.72 11.86 15.59
CA LEU A 441 -8.84 12.16 14.17
C LEU A 441 -7.45 12.15 13.54
N TYR A 442 -7.27 11.31 12.52
CA TYR A 442 -6.11 11.32 11.62
C TYR A 442 -6.58 10.86 10.23
N HIS A 443 -7.35 11.72 9.57
CA HIS A 443 -8.18 11.37 8.40
C HIS A 443 -7.99 12.34 7.24
N LEU A 444 -8.22 11.89 6.02
CA LEU A 444 -8.27 12.72 4.82
C LEU A 444 -9.72 13.08 4.50
N VAL A 445 -9.94 14.33 4.11
CA VAL A 445 -11.25 14.85 3.68
C VAL A 445 -11.15 15.32 2.25
N ASP A 446 -12.05 14.83 1.39
CA ASP A 446 -12.14 15.23 -0.01
C ASP A 446 -12.73 16.63 -0.13
N LEU A 447 -12.06 17.52 -0.84
CA LEU A 447 -12.50 18.89 -1.07
C LEU A 447 -13.08 19.08 -2.47
N ASP A 448 -14.10 19.93 -2.57
CA ASP A 448 -14.59 20.47 -3.84
C ASP A 448 -13.66 21.59 -4.32
N ALA A 449 -13.61 21.81 -5.63
CA ALA A 449 -12.73 22.83 -6.20
C ALA A 449 -13.06 24.24 -5.65
N GLY A 450 -12.04 24.94 -5.16
CA GLY A 450 -12.15 26.25 -4.51
C GLY A 450 -12.23 26.19 -2.99
N GLU A 451 -12.59 25.04 -2.40
CA GLU A 451 -12.63 24.87 -0.95
C GLU A 451 -11.24 24.91 -0.31
N GLU A 452 -10.21 24.53 -1.06
CA GLU A 452 -8.81 24.52 -0.60
C GLU A 452 -8.31 25.88 -0.11
N ALA A 453 -8.92 26.98 -0.55
CA ALA A 453 -8.64 28.33 -0.06
C ALA A 453 -9.73 28.86 0.90
N THR A 454 -11.01 28.56 0.65
CA THR A 454 -12.13 29.17 1.40
C THR A 454 -12.41 28.51 2.75
N LEU A 455 -11.99 27.25 2.95
CA LEU A 455 -12.15 26.54 4.23
C LEU A 455 -11.23 27.05 5.34
N PHE A 456 -10.21 27.83 4.99
CA PHE A 456 -9.22 28.36 5.92
C PHE A 456 -9.41 29.88 6.05
N PRO A 457 -10.16 30.36 7.06
CA PRO A 457 -10.44 31.79 7.22
C PRO A 457 -9.16 32.63 7.25
N ILE A 458 -9.15 33.71 6.46
CA ILE A 458 -8.06 34.68 6.37
C ILE A 458 -8.54 36.00 7.01
N GLU A 459 -7.80 36.49 7.98
CA GLU A 459 -8.07 37.78 8.64
C GLU A 459 -6.90 38.74 8.45
N TYR A 460 -7.22 40.02 8.31
CA TYR A 460 -6.25 41.08 8.03
C TYR A 460 -6.19 42.07 9.20
N HIS A 461 -4.98 42.33 9.67
CA HIS A 461 -4.71 43.15 10.84
C HIS A 461 -3.73 44.26 10.46
N THR A 462 -3.99 45.48 10.93
CA THR A 462 -3.03 46.59 10.82
C THR A 462 -2.49 46.92 12.21
N LEU A 463 -1.20 46.64 12.41
CA LEU A 463 -0.50 47.00 13.64
C LEU A 463 0.13 48.37 13.43
N ALA A 464 -0.37 49.37 14.14
CA ALA A 464 0.16 50.73 14.11
C ALA A 464 0.99 51.01 15.37
N SER A 465 2.24 51.44 15.20
CA SER A 465 3.04 51.93 16.31
C SER A 465 2.48 53.24 16.86
N THR A 466 2.41 53.34 18.19
CA THR A 466 2.08 54.58 18.93
C THR A 466 3.33 55.42 19.25
N THR A 467 4.52 54.93 18.93
CA THR A 467 5.82 55.58 19.16
C THR A 467 6.32 56.25 17.87
N THR A 468 6.91 57.44 18.00
CA THR A 468 7.37 58.23 16.83
C THR A 468 8.75 57.82 16.30
N THR A 469 9.49 56.97 17.01
CA THR A 469 10.84 56.53 16.60
C THR A 469 10.98 55.01 16.72
N ALA A 470 11.16 54.34 15.59
CA ALA A 470 11.44 52.91 15.55
C ALA A 470 12.88 52.64 16.00
N LYS A 471 13.10 51.56 16.76
CA LYS A 471 14.45 51.17 17.16
C LYS A 471 15.29 50.79 15.93
N PRO A 472 16.57 51.23 15.83
CA PRO A 472 17.42 50.87 14.71
C PRO A 472 17.68 49.35 14.64
N PRO A 473 17.88 48.78 13.45
CA PRO A 473 18.19 47.37 13.32
C PRO A 473 19.57 47.09 13.95
N PRO A 474 19.79 45.89 14.51
CA PRO A 474 21.12 45.43 14.88
C PRO A 474 22.04 45.46 13.66
N VAL A 475 23.18 46.17 13.76
CA VAL A 475 24.20 46.18 12.71
C VAL A 475 25.29 45.20 13.08
N LEU A 476 25.60 44.26 12.18
CA LEU A 476 26.73 43.35 12.38
C LEU A 476 28.04 44.14 12.31
N PRO A 477 28.92 44.11 13.33
CA PRO A 477 30.19 44.82 13.28
C PRO A 477 31.04 44.38 12.07
N LEU A 478 31.72 45.32 11.41
CA LEU A 478 32.49 45.06 10.19
C LEU A 478 33.57 43.97 10.36
N GLU A 479 34.20 43.91 11.54
CA GLU A 479 35.16 42.86 11.89
C GLU A 479 34.53 41.47 11.88
N LYS A 480 33.31 41.34 12.40
CA LYS A 480 32.57 40.09 12.47
C LYS A 480 32.06 39.65 11.10
N LEU A 481 31.66 40.61 10.24
CA LEU A 481 31.37 40.35 8.83
C LEU A 481 32.59 39.77 8.11
N LYS A 482 33.75 40.43 8.22
CA LYS A 482 35.00 39.93 7.62
C LYS A 482 35.38 38.56 8.16
N GLN A 483 35.17 38.29 9.44
CA GLN A 483 35.41 36.98 10.04
C GLN A 483 34.51 35.89 9.44
N LEU A 484 33.20 36.16 9.28
CA LEU A 484 32.26 35.22 8.66
C LEU A 484 32.58 34.97 7.18
N GLU A 485 33.07 35.97 6.45
CA GLU A 485 33.41 35.85 5.03
C GLU A 485 34.77 35.17 4.78
N SER A 486 35.71 35.27 5.72
CA SER A 486 37.04 34.66 5.62
C SER A 486 37.16 33.27 6.26
N ALA A 487 36.15 32.85 7.03
CA ALA A 487 36.14 31.56 7.69
C ALA A 487 36.06 30.41 6.67
N SER A 488 36.84 29.36 6.93
CA SER A 488 36.97 28.20 6.04
C SER A 488 35.93 27.12 6.35
N LEU A 489 35.53 26.40 5.30
CA LEU A 489 34.63 25.25 5.43
C LEU A 489 35.31 24.13 6.21
N VAL A 490 34.54 23.39 7.00
CA VAL A 490 35.03 22.15 7.63
C VAL A 490 35.36 21.13 6.51
N PRO A 491 36.55 20.51 6.52
CA PRO A 491 36.90 19.48 5.54
C PRO A 491 35.92 18.31 5.55
N LEU A 492 35.55 17.81 4.37
CA LEU A 492 34.78 16.58 4.26
C LEU A 492 35.65 15.39 4.64
N THR A 493 35.12 14.52 5.48
CA THR A 493 35.74 13.25 5.85
C THR A 493 34.88 12.12 5.30
N THR A 494 35.50 11.22 4.54
CA THR A 494 34.88 9.97 4.13
C THR A 494 35.18 8.89 5.15
N LYS A 495 34.24 7.97 5.34
CA LYS A 495 34.44 6.81 6.20
C LYS A 495 35.34 5.80 5.50
N THR A 496 36.44 5.40 6.14
CA THR A 496 37.27 4.29 5.64
C THR A 496 36.52 2.99 5.84
N ALA A 497 36.06 2.39 4.75
CA ALA A 497 35.33 1.12 4.77
C ALA A 497 36.29 -0.08 4.62
N PRO A 498 36.18 -1.14 5.44
CA PRO A 498 36.96 -2.36 5.27
C PRO A 498 36.68 -3.03 3.91
N SER A 499 37.72 -3.54 3.25
CA SER A 499 37.57 -4.29 1.98
C SER A 499 37.01 -5.70 2.19
N GLY A 500 37.32 -6.32 3.33
CA GLY A 500 36.81 -7.63 3.76
C GLY A 500 35.38 -7.57 4.29
N GLU A 501 34.86 -8.70 4.79
CA GLU A 501 33.59 -8.77 5.50
C GLU A 501 33.53 -7.73 6.62
N ALA A 502 32.40 -7.04 6.74
CA ALA A 502 32.23 -5.95 7.70
C ALA A 502 30.77 -5.87 8.13
N VAL A 503 30.52 -5.37 9.33
CA VAL A 503 29.16 -5.04 9.75
C VAL A 503 28.70 -3.72 9.11
N LEU A 504 27.39 -3.54 8.94
CA LEU A 504 26.81 -2.39 8.27
C LEU A 504 27.24 -1.08 8.94
N SER A 505 27.36 -1.06 10.27
CA SER A 505 27.86 0.09 11.03
C SER A 505 29.32 0.46 10.74
N GLN A 506 30.13 -0.40 10.13
CA GLN A 506 31.48 -0.07 9.65
C GLN A 506 31.48 0.47 8.22
N LEU A 507 30.42 0.22 7.44
CA LEU A 507 30.31 0.62 6.04
C LEU A 507 29.49 1.90 5.85
N ALA A 508 28.33 1.99 6.50
CA ALA A 508 27.43 3.13 6.38
C ALA A 508 27.97 4.34 7.14
N ARG A 509 27.78 5.54 6.57
CA ARG A 509 28.08 6.82 7.22
C ARG A 509 27.02 7.17 8.25
N ILE A 510 25.75 6.92 7.92
CA ILE A 510 24.60 7.15 8.79
C ILE A 510 23.74 5.89 8.77
N ILE A 511 23.36 5.44 9.96
CA ILE A 511 22.27 4.49 10.18
C ILE A 511 21.36 5.17 11.19
N ARG A 512 20.10 5.39 10.84
CA ARG A 512 19.15 6.07 11.74
C ARG A 512 17.76 5.50 11.58
N SER A 513 16.97 5.70 12.62
CA SER A 513 15.52 5.49 12.59
C SER A 513 14.80 6.81 12.89
N LYS A 514 13.61 6.96 12.35
CA LYS A 514 12.77 8.15 12.55
C LYS A 514 11.30 7.84 12.25
N ASN A 515 10.37 8.53 12.91
CA ASN A 515 8.94 8.45 12.59
C ASN A 515 8.63 8.96 11.16
N SER A 516 7.56 8.43 10.56
CA SER A 516 6.91 8.97 9.35
C SER A 516 5.41 9.10 9.66
N GLY A 517 5.03 10.25 10.22
CA GLY A 517 3.75 10.39 10.90
C GLY A 517 3.63 9.46 12.14
N PRO A 518 2.42 9.35 12.71
CA PRO A 518 2.23 8.71 14.01
C PRO A 518 2.19 7.18 13.96
N PHE A 519 2.07 6.58 12.77
CA PHE A 519 1.83 5.13 12.64
C PHE A 519 2.95 4.38 11.93
N GLU A 520 3.98 5.07 11.46
CA GLU A 520 5.07 4.46 10.69
C GLU A 520 6.44 4.77 11.31
N MET A 521 7.32 3.79 11.22
CA MET A 521 8.72 3.88 11.63
C MET A 521 9.58 3.68 10.40
N THR A 522 10.55 4.57 10.19
CA THR A 522 11.46 4.52 9.05
C THR A 522 12.89 4.28 9.48
N PHE A 523 13.66 3.63 8.63
CA PHE A 523 15.07 3.33 8.77
C PHE A 523 15.81 3.81 7.54
N ASP A 524 16.84 4.64 7.75
CA ASP A 524 17.69 5.16 6.69
C ASP A 524 19.12 4.68 6.90
N VAL A 525 19.72 4.13 5.85
CA VAL A 525 21.14 3.79 5.81
C VAL A 525 21.76 4.57 4.65
N MET A 526 22.74 5.42 4.94
CA MET A 526 23.36 6.32 3.95
C MET A 526 24.87 6.10 3.89
N PHE A 527 25.42 6.20 2.68
CA PHE A 527 26.83 5.97 2.38
C PHE A 527 27.47 7.23 1.79
N ASP A 528 28.75 7.44 2.08
CA ASP A 528 29.56 8.55 1.54
C ASP A 528 30.52 8.10 0.43
N ASP A 529 30.48 6.81 0.05
CA ASP A 529 31.25 6.19 -1.01
C ASP A 529 30.37 5.30 -1.90
N VAL A 530 30.48 5.48 -3.22
CA VAL A 530 29.67 4.76 -4.21
C VAL A 530 30.02 3.27 -4.27
N ALA A 531 31.30 2.90 -4.14
CA ALA A 531 31.70 1.50 -4.19
C ALA A 531 31.20 0.72 -2.98
N VAL A 532 31.18 1.36 -1.79
CA VAL A 532 30.58 0.79 -0.58
C VAL A 532 29.07 0.63 -0.73
N TYR A 533 28.39 1.65 -1.25
CA TYR A 533 26.96 1.60 -1.54
C TYR A 533 26.59 0.44 -2.48
N GLU A 534 27.26 0.33 -3.62
CA GLU A 534 27.04 -0.74 -4.60
C GLU A 534 27.37 -2.12 -4.04
N ARG A 535 28.39 -2.23 -3.18
CA ARG A 535 28.69 -3.47 -2.45
C ARG A 535 27.51 -3.91 -1.59
N VAL A 536 26.90 -3.01 -0.82
CA VAL A 536 25.75 -3.34 0.04
C VAL A 536 24.52 -3.68 -0.80
N LYS A 537 24.28 -2.91 -1.87
CA LYS A 537 23.17 -3.10 -2.80
C LYS A 537 23.20 -4.46 -3.49
N ALA A 538 24.39 -4.94 -3.88
CA ALA A 538 24.56 -6.18 -4.63
C ALA A 538 24.36 -7.47 -3.78
N VAL A 539 24.58 -7.42 -2.47
CA VAL A 539 24.50 -8.62 -1.60
C VAL A 539 23.09 -8.89 -1.04
N ASP A 540 22.15 -7.97 -1.25
CA ASP A 540 20.74 -8.04 -0.83
C ASP A 540 20.52 -8.44 0.66
N LYS A 541 21.40 -7.97 1.55
CA LYS A 541 21.30 -8.27 3.00
C LYS A 541 20.27 -7.42 3.74
N LEU A 542 19.67 -6.44 3.07
CA LEU A 542 18.66 -5.54 3.62
C LEU A 542 17.25 -5.81 3.04
N GLY A 543 17.03 -6.99 2.46
CA GLY A 543 15.71 -7.41 1.96
C GLY A 543 14.69 -7.71 3.07
N ASN A 544 13.43 -7.96 2.69
CA ASN A 544 12.31 -8.10 3.62
C ASN A 544 12.50 -9.23 4.65
N GLU A 545 13.09 -10.36 4.28
CA GLU A 545 13.36 -11.46 5.24
C GLU A 545 14.28 -11.02 6.38
N THR A 546 15.31 -10.22 6.08
CA THR A 546 16.17 -9.68 7.13
C THR A 546 15.39 -8.74 8.05
N ILE A 547 14.56 -7.86 7.49
CA ILE A 547 13.78 -6.89 8.28
C ILE A 547 12.77 -7.59 9.19
N LYS A 548 12.06 -8.60 8.68
CA LYS A 548 11.15 -9.43 9.48
C LYS A 548 11.87 -10.09 10.66
N ALA A 549 13.05 -10.64 10.42
CA ALA A 549 13.85 -11.27 11.46
C ALA A 549 14.37 -10.25 12.50
N LEU A 550 14.88 -9.09 12.05
CA LEU A 550 15.47 -8.07 12.93
C LEU A 550 14.43 -7.37 13.81
N PHE A 551 13.20 -7.21 13.32
CA PHE A 551 12.17 -6.41 14.00
C PHE A 551 10.95 -7.22 14.44
N ARG A 552 10.93 -8.54 14.22
CA ARG A 552 9.79 -9.43 14.55
C ARG A 552 8.47 -8.96 13.92
N VAL A 553 8.54 -8.51 12.67
CA VAL A 553 7.39 -8.02 11.89
C VAL A 553 7.02 -8.98 10.76
N THR A 554 5.85 -8.78 10.15
CA THR A 554 5.37 -9.54 8.99
C THR A 554 5.58 -8.77 7.68
N ASP A 555 5.37 -9.42 6.53
CA ASP A 555 5.41 -8.73 5.23
C ASP A 555 4.35 -7.62 5.12
N ALA A 556 3.21 -7.75 5.82
CA ALA A 556 2.17 -6.73 5.82
C ALA A 556 2.55 -5.46 6.59
N ASP A 557 3.53 -5.57 7.49
CA ASP A 557 4.03 -4.46 8.30
C ASP A 557 5.11 -3.67 7.57
N ILE A 558 5.78 -4.25 6.56
CA ILE A 558 6.79 -3.57 5.73
C ILE A 558 6.08 -2.78 4.63
N LEU A 559 6.07 -1.45 4.75
CA LEU A 559 5.41 -0.52 3.81
C LEU A 559 6.31 -0.17 2.62
N THR A 560 7.61 0.01 2.90
CA THR A 560 8.63 0.34 1.90
C THR A 560 9.91 -0.40 2.25
N ASN A 561 10.61 -0.92 1.25
CA ASN A 561 11.99 -1.39 1.37
C ASN A 561 12.69 -1.18 0.03
N MET A 562 13.58 -0.20 -0.08
CA MET A 562 14.16 0.21 -1.36
C MET A 562 15.52 0.88 -1.22
N TYR A 563 16.28 0.86 -2.31
CA TYR A 563 17.46 1.67 -2.50
C TYR A 563 17.09 3.01 -3.19
N PHE A 564 17.73 4.10 -2.76
CA PHE A 564 17.56 5.44 -3.31
C PHE A 564 18.91 6.01 -3.75
N ASP A 565 19.20 5.82 -5.03
CA ASP A 565 20.49 6.11 -5.66
C ASP A 565 20.93 7.59 -5.56
N PRO A 566 20.05 8.61 -5.70
CA PRO A 566 20.47 10.00 -5.61
C PRO A 566 21.13 10.38 -4.28
N ALA A 567 20.80 9.67 -3.20
CA ALA A 567 21.34 9.89 -1.86
C ALA A 567 22.31 8.78 -1.42
N LEU A 568 22.71 7.86 -2.30
CA LEU A 568 23.47 6.65 -1.95
C LEU A 568 22.91 6.02 -0.68
N ALA A 569 21.60 5.73 -0.68
CA ALA A 569 20.90 5.34 0.53
C ALA A 569 20.02 4.10 0.32
N TRP A 570 19.69 3.48 1.44
CA TRP A 570 18.66 2.47 1.58
C TRP A 570 17.61 2.97 2.57
N LYS A 571 16.33 2.72 2.26
CA LYS A 571 15.16 3.15 3.02
C LYS A 571 14.28 1.95 3.30
N CYS A 572 13.92 1.74 4.56
CA CYS A 572 12.82 0.86 4.93
C CYS A 572 11.82 1.60 5.81
N THR A 573 10.54 1.33 5.62
CA THR A 573 9.46 1.85 6.44
C THR A 573 8.58 0.69 6.88
N ILE A 574 8.35 0.58 8.18
CA ILE A 574 7.46 -0.41 8.80
C ILE A 574 6.31 0.27 9.55
N ARG A 575 5.22 -0.46 9.78
CA ARG A 575 4.18 -0.05 10.72
C ARG A 575 4.71 -0.05 12.14
N ARG A 576 4.32 0.94 12.93
CA ARG A 576 4.60 0.95 14.38
C ARG A 576 3.65 -0.02 15.09
N PRO A 577 4.11 -0.74 16.12
CA PRO A 577 3.21 -1.55 16.96
C PRO A 577 2.29 -0.70 17.85
N TRP A 578 2.60 0.59 18.02
CA TRP A 578 1.77 1.57 18.74
C TRP A 578 1.85 2.93 18.07
N ALA A 579 0.80 3.74 18.25
CA ALA A 579 0.74 5.09 17.74
C ALA A 579 1.71 6.01 18.48
N GLN A 580 2.32 6.94 17.75
CA GLN A 580 3.26 7.91 18.30
C GLN A 580 2.64 8.72 19.44
N GLY A 581 3.32 8.69 20.58
CA GLY A 581 2.92 9.48 21.75
C GLY A 581 1.64 8.96 22.43
N SER A 582 1.16 7.77 22.10
CA SER A 582 0.08 7.10 22.82
C SER A 582 0.54 6.61 24.20
N VAL A 583 -0.41 6.18 25.01
CA VAL A 583 -0.14 5.44 26.26
C VAL A 583 0.71 4.21 25.96
N GLY A 584 1.80 4.01 26.72
CA GLY A 584 2.74 2.92 26.52
C GLY A 584 3.77 3.12 25.40
N GLU A 585 3.82 4.29 24.76
CA GLU A 585 4.89 4.66 23.82
C GLU A 585 6.29 4.53 24.47
N ARG A 586 7.27 4.05 23.69
CA ARG A 586 8.62 3.69 24.16
C ARG A 586 9.72 4.55 23.56
N ASP A 587 9.48 5.10 22.38
CA ASP A 587 10.36 5.99 21.64
C ASP A 587 9.50 6.89 20.73
N THR A 588 8.94 7.95 21.32
CA THR A 588 8.02 8.87 20.63
C THR A 588 8.60 9.37 19.32
N LEU A 589 9.90 9.60 19.24
CA LEU A 589 10.55 10.12 18.03
C LEU A 589 11.12 9.01 17.13
N GLY A 590 11.06 7.75 17.54
CA GLY A 590 11.58 6.60 16.80
C GLY A 590 13.09 6.63 16.61
N THR A 591 13.84 7.30 17.48
CA THR A 591 15.25 7.64 17.26
C THR A 591 16.23 6.51 17.54
N GLN A 592 15.85 5.49 18.32
CA GLN A 592 16.74 4.42 18.76
C GLN A 592 16.41 3.04 18.15
N GLN A 593 15.39 2.98 17.30
CA GLN A 593 14.92 1.72 16.72
C GLN A 593 15.88 1.12 15.68
N HIS A 594 16.84 1.87 15.14
CA HIS A 594 17.78 1.37 14.12
C HIS A 594 18.87 0.41 14.64
N ALA A 595 18.98 0.22 15.96
CA ALA A 595 20.05 -0.55 16.57
C ALA A 595 20.25 -1.98 15.97
N PRO A 596 19.19 -2.76 15.66
CA PRO A 596 19.35 -4.08 15.05
C PRO A 596 20.07 -4.07 13.69
N LEU A 597 20.04 -2.95 12.96
CA LEU A 597 20.72 -2.82 11.67
C LEU A 597 22.24 -2.69 11.81
N LEU A 598 22.74 -2.22 12.95
CA LEU A 598 24.17 -1.93 13.15
C LEU A 598 25.05 -3.17 12.99
N GLY A 599 24.53 -4.34 13.39
CA GLY A 599 25.22 -5.63 13.38
C GLY A 599 25.05 -6.45 12.10
N VAL A 600 24.31 -5.97 11.09
CA VAL A 600 24.08 -6.71 9.84
C VAL A 600 25.41 -6.92 9.11
N VAL A 601 25.78 -8.19 8.89
CA VAL A 601 27.06 -8.56 8.26
C VAL A 601 26.96 -8.47 6.73
N ILE A 602 27.88 -7.72 6.12
CA ILE A 602 28.00 -7.50 4.68
C ILE A 602 29.29 -8.18 4.17
N PRO A 603 29.18 -9.20 3.29
CA PRO A 603 30.33 -9.89 2.69
C PRO A 603 31.26 -8.97 1.89
N ALA A 604 32.51 -9.38 1.69
CA ALA A 604 33.51 -8.66 0.89
C ALA A 604 33.09 -8.52 -0.59
N SER A 605 33.54 -7.46 -1.29
CA SER A 605 33.30 -7.34 -2.74
C SER A 605 34.20 -8.30 -3.53
N LYS A 606 33.67 -8.96 -4.57
CA LYS A 606 34.51 -9.68 -5.54
C LYS A 606 35.21 -8.65 -6.44
N PRO A 607 36.52 -8.79 -6.75
CA PRO A 607 37.20 -7.86 -7.64
C PRO A 607 36.61 -7.95 -9.05
N ALA A 608 36.06 -6.84 -9.55
CA ALA A 608 35.68 -6.69 -10.95
C ALA A 608 36.90 -6.21 -11.76
N HIS A 609 37.21 -6.89 -12.87
CA HIS A 609 38.20 -6.44 -13.85
C HIS A 609 37.79 -5.10 -14.45
N PHE A 610 38.51 -4.02 -14.12
CA PHE A 610 38.40 -2.73 -14.80
C PHE A 610 39.47 -2.64 -15.89
N ASN A 611 39.06 -2.80 -17.16
CA ASN A 611 39.86 -2.34 -18.30
C ASN A 611 39.52 -0.87 -18.54
N GLY A 612 40.54 -0.01 -18.53
CA GLY A 612 40.42 1.39 -18.86
C GLY A 612 40.28 1.56 -20.37
N ASP A 613 39.10 1.99 -20.82
CA ASP A 613 38.98 2.90 -21.96
C ASP A 613 37.61 3.60 -21.98
N LYS A 614 37.66 4.91 -22.24
CA LYS A 614 36.58 5.86 -22.58
C LYS A 614 35.16 5.61 -22.02
N ARG A 615 34.76 6.48 -21.08
CA ARG A 615 33.36 6.64 -20.63
C ARG A 615 32.45 7.10 -21.77
N GLU A 616 31.68 6.17 -22.33
CA GLU A 616 30.35 6.46 -22.85
C GLU A 616 29.32 6.34 -21.70
N PRO A 617 28.21 7.11 -21.72
CA PRO A 617 27.29 7.21 -20.59
C PRO A 617 26.59 5.86 -20.34
N VAL A 618 26.93 5.23 -19.22
CA VAL A 618 26.33 3.96 -18.79
C VAL A 618 24.91 4.21 -18.30
N VAL A 619 23.96 3.68 -19.07
CA VAL A 619 22.55 3.52 -18.70
C VAL A 619 22.46 2.56 -17.51
N ALA A 620 21.79 3.01 -16.44
CA ALA A 620 21.50 2.22 -15.26
C ALA A 620 20.69 0.94 -15.60
N ASN A 621 21.20 -0.23 -15.21
CA ASN A 621 20.40 -1.43 -14.97
C ASN A 621 21.17 -2.33 -13.99
N GLY A 622 20.62 -2.49 -12.77
CA GLY A 622 21.21 -3.31 -11.72
C GLY A 622 20.38 -3.42 -10.46
N ILE A 623 19.05 -3.42 -10.57
CA ILE A 623 18.14 -4.05 -9.60
C ILE A 623 17.21 -4.91 -10.46
N SER A 624 16.99 -6.15 -10.05
CA SER A 624 15.97 -7.02 -10.60
C SER A 624 14.63 -6.30 -10.58
N LYS A 625 14.25 -5.76 -11.74
CA LYS A 625 12.90 -5.31 -12.04
C LYS A 625 11.94 -6.44 -11.65
N PRO A 626 10.73 -6.15 -11.13
CA PRO A 626 9.63 -7.06 -11.42
C PRO A 626 9.64 -7.20 -12.93
N HIS A 627 9.74 -8.43 -13.45
CA HIS A 627 9.76 -8.69 -14.88
C HIS A 627 8.48 -8.15 -15.54
N VAL A 628 8.49 -6.88 -15.92
CA VAL A 628 7.55 -6.29 -16.87
C VAL A 628 8.26 -6.32 -18.21
N ASN A 629 8.44 -7.52 -18.76
CA ASN A 629 8.91 -7.67 -20.13
C ASN A 629 7.69 -7.65 -21.07
N GLY A 630 7.52 -6.52 -21.75
CA GLY A 630 7.03 -6.50 -23.12
C GLY A 630 5.52 -6.36 -23.32
N PHE A 631 4.93 -5.27 -22.85
CA PHE A 631 3.75 -4.67 -23.50
C PHE A 631 3.85 -3.14 -23.47
N PRO A 632 3.31 -2.42 -24.48
CA PRO A 632 3.44 -0.97 -24.56
C PRO A 632 2.84 -0.33 -23.31
N THR A 633 3.64 0.45 -22.60
CA THR A 633 3.19 1.36 -21.54
C THR A 633 2.34 2.46 -22.16
N ALA A 634 1.05 2.18 -22.35
CA ALA A 634 0.01 3.18 -22.46
C ALA A 634 -0.76 3.19 -21.13
N LYS A 635 -0.33 4.02 -20.17
CA LYS A 635 -1.25 4.49 -19.11
C LYS A 635 -2.18 5.54 -19.74
N MET A 636 -3.02 5.11 -20.68
CA MET A 636 -4.30 5.78 -20.89
C MET A 636 -5.19 5.29 -19.75
N ASN A 637 -5.75 6.20 -18.95
CA ASN A 637 -6.97 5.89 -18.22
C ASN A 637 -8.05 5.70 -19.29
N VAL A 638 -8.15 4.48 -19.83
CA VAL A 638 -9.21 4.13 -20.76
C VAL A 638 -10.47 3.96 -19.93
N ASP A 639 -11.41 4.86 -20.11
CA ASP A 639 -12.75 4.69 -19.56
C ASP A 639 -13.42 3.52 -20.31
N ARG A 640 -13.44 2.34 -19.66
CA ARG A 640 -14.08 1.14 -20.22
C ARG A 640 -15.59 1.12 -19.97
N GLY A 641 -16.15 2.15 -19.33
CA GLY A 641 -17.58 2.27 -19.04
C GLY A 641 -18.47 2.29 -20.28
N SER A 642 -17.93 2.57 -21.47
CA SER A 642 -18.64 2.56 -22.75
C SER A 642 -18.27 1.36 -23.65
N PHE A 643 -17.42 0.45 -23.18
CA PHE A 643 -16.92 -0.64 -24.01
C PHE A 643 -18.03 -1.60 -24.44
N THR A 644 -17.99 -1.94 -25.73
CA THR A 644 -18.73 -3.04 -26.36
C THR A 644 -17.94 -4.36 -26.25
N SER A 645 -18.55 -5.47 -26.63
CA SER A 645 -17.85 -6.77 -26.78
C SER A 645 -16.66 -6.67 -27.74
N ARG A 646 -16.77 -5.82 -28.77
CA ARG A 646 -15.70 -5.61 -29.75
C ARG A 646 -14.53 -4.84 -29.15
N ASP A 647 -14.79 -3.83 -28.33
CA ASP A 647 -13.74 -3.02 -27.70
C ASP A 647 -12.93 -3.85 -26.69
N VAL A 648 -13.61 -4.68 -25.88
CA VAL A 648 -12.93 -5.63 -24.98
C VAL A 648 -12.06 -6.59 -25.77
N LEU A 649 -12.60 -7.14 -26.87
CA LEU A 649 -11.85 -8.04 -27.74
C LEU A 649 -10.62 -7.35 -28.34
N GLU A 650 -10.77 -6.12 -28.86
CA GLU A 650 -9.67 -5.36 -29.46
C GLU A 650 -8.60 -4.97 -28.43
N GLU A 651 -9.00 -4.53 -27.23
CA GLU A 651 -8.09 -4.19 -26.13
C GLU A 651 -7.26 -5.40 -25.73
N VAL A 652 -7.91 -6.53 -25.43
CA VAL A 652 -7.20 -7.73 -24.97
C VAL A 652 -6.36 -8.33 -26.10
N TRP A 653 -6.86 -8.39 -27.33
CA TRP A 653 -6.11 -8.89 -28.48
C TRP A 653 -4.83 -8.09 -28.73
N THR A 654 -4.95 -6.76 -28.74
CA THR A 654 -3.81 -5.84 -28.93
C THR A 654 -2.87 -5.90 -27.73
N GLY A 655 -3.43 -5.97 -26.52
CA GLY A 655 -2.70 -6.12 -25.26
C GLY A 655 -1.96 -7.45 -25.14
N LEU A 656 -2.30 -8.47 -25.95
CA LEU A 656 -1.54 -9.72 -26.09
C LEU A 656 -0.53 -9.68 -27.25
N GLY A 657 -0.45 -8.58 -28.00
CA GLY A 657 0.47 -8.41 -29.12
C GLY A 657 0.17 -9.37 -30.28
N LEU A 658 -1.09 -9.77 -30.45
CA LEU A 658 -1.52 -10.59 -31.57
C LEU A 658 -1.69 -9.74 -32.84
N PRO A 659 -1.60 -10.31 -34.06
CA PRO A 659 -1.70 -9.55 -35.30
C PRO A 659 -3.03 -8.82 -35.44
N LYS A 660 -2.98 -7.48 -35.61
CA LYS A 660 -4.20 -6.65 -35.75
C LYS A 660 -5.09 -7.08 -36.92
N SER A 661 -4.52 -7.68 -37.96
CA SER A 661 -5.28 -8.21 -39.10
C SER A 661 -6.32 -9.26 -38.72
N GLY A 662 -6.12 -9.99 -37.60
CA GLY A 662 -7.09 -10.98 -37.10
C GLY A 662 -8.41 -10.35 -36.66
N LEU A 663 -8.42 -9.09 -36.20
CA LEU A 663 -9.61 -8.37 -35.74
C LEU A 663 -10.67 -8.17 -36.84
N GLY A 664 -10.28 -8.28 -38.12
CA GLY A 664 -11.21 -8.25 -39.25
C GLY A 664 -12.04 -9.54 -39.41
N SER A 665 -11.66 -10.62 -38.73
CA SER A 665 -12.26 -11.95 -38.87
C SER A 665 -13.21 -12.30 -37.72
N VAL A 666 -13.87 -11.33 -37.08
CA VAL A 666 -14.83 -11.57 -36.01
C VAL A 666 -16.21 -10.99 -36.32
N LYS A 667 -17.26 -11.78 -36.05
CA LYS A 667 -18.68 -11.39 -36.10
C LYS A 667 -19.30 -11.63 -34.73
N LEU A 668 -19.87 -10.58 -34.15
CA LEU A 668 -20.46 -10.62 -32.80
C LEU A 668 -21.98 -10.33 -32.89
N PRO A 669 -22.80 -11.25 -33.42
CA PRO A 669 -24.24 -11.01 -33.60
C PRO A 669 -25.00 -10.92 -32.27
N GLY A 670 -26.02 -10.08 -32.25
CA GLY A 670 -26.86 -9.79 -31.08
C GLY A 670 -27.00 -8.30 -30.83
N GLN A 671 -28.01 -7.89 -30.06
CA GLN A 671 -28.12 -6.50 -29.60
C GLN A 671 -27.21 -6.28 -28.40
N GLU A 672 -26.58 -5.10 -28.34
CA GLU A 672 -25.80 -4.68 -27.19
C GLU A 672 -26.75 -4.31 -26.04
N GLY A 673 -26.60 -4.99 -24.90
CA GLY A 673 -27.47 -4.83 -23.73
C GLY A 673 -27.25 -5.93 -22.68
N PRO A 674 -28.02 -5.92 -21.57
CA PRO A 674 -27.94 -6.98 -20.56
C PRO A 674 -28.34 -8.34 -21.16
N ALA A 675 -27.54 -9.37 -20.87
CA ALA A 675 -27.77 -10.75 -21.35
C ALA A 675 -28.00 -11.76 -20.22
N LEU A 676 -27.76 -11.33 -18.98
CA LEU A 676 -28.06 -12.04 -17.73
C LEU A 676 -28.54 -11.01 -16.71
N PRO A 677 -29.37 -11.39 -15.71
CA PRO A 677 -29.94 -10.46 -14.72
C PRO A 677 -28.86 -9.97 -13.74
N SER A 678 -28.08 -8.98 -14.14
CA SER A 678 -27.00 -8.41 -13.36
C SER A 678 -26.75 -6.96 -13.73
N SER A 679 -26.37 -6.15 -12.75
CA SER A 679 -25.91 -4.79 -13.05
C SER A 679 -24.57 -4.80 -13.79
N TYR A 680 -23.72 -5.82 -13.60
CA TYR A 680 -22.49 -5.96 -14.38
C TYR A 680 -22.77 -6.34 -15.83
N LYS A 681 -21.87 -5.92 -16.73
CA LYS A 681 -21.93 -6.20 -18.17
C LYS A 681 -21.49 -7.63 -18.52
N LEU A 682 -22.16 -8.63 -17.94
CA LEU A 682 -21.81 -10.04 -18.07
C LEU A 682 -21.93 -10.56 -19.52
N GLY A 683 -22.89 -10.06 -20.30
CA GLY A 683 -23.04 -10.42 -21.72
C GLY A 683 -21.83 -10.00 -22.56
N ILE A 684 -21.32 -8.79 -22.32
CA ILE A 684 -20.10 -8.27 -22.97
C ILE A 684 -18.89 -9.13 -22.58
N LEU A 685 -18.73 -9.42 -21.29
CA LEU A 685 -17.64 -10.28 -20.80
C LEU A 685 -17.71 -11.69 -21.40
N ALA A 686 -18.91 -12.29 -21.48
CA ALA A 686 -19.12 -13.62 -22.02
C ALA A 686 -18.80 -13.69 -23.51
N GLN A 687 -19.41 -12.82 -24.31
CA GLN A 687 -19.23 -12.83 -25.76
C GLN A 687 -17.78 -12.52 -26.15
N SER A 688 -17.15 -11.53 -25.51
CA SER A 688 -15.77 -11.13 -25.82
C SER A 688 -14.74 -12.19 -25.41
N SER A 689 -14.86 -12.79 -24.22
CA SER A 689 -13.90 -13.81 -23.74
C SER A 689 -13.93 -15.08 -24.59
N ILE A 690 -15.12 -15.55 -24.98
CA ILE A 690 -15.27 -16.69 -25.88
C ILE A 690 -14.73 -16.36 -27.28
N ALA A 691 -15.10 -15.19 -27.82
CA ALA A 691 -14.63 -14.75 -29.13
C ALA A 691 -13.10 -14.58 -29.19
N LEU A 692 -12.48 -14.08 -28.13
CA LEU A 692 -11.02 -13.99 -27.99
C LEU A 692 -10.36 -15.37 -28.13
N SER A 693 -10.86 -16.37 -27.42
CA SER A 693 -10.29 -17.73 -27.46
C SER A 693 -10.45 -18.39 -28.83
N ALA A 694 -11.62 -18.25 -29.46
CA ALA A 694 -11.89 -18.79 -30.79
C ALA A 694 -11.11 -18.05 -31.89
N LEU A 695 -10.99 -16.72 -31.81
CA LEU A 695 -10.20 -15.93 -32.75
C LEU A 695 -8.70 -16.23 -32.63
N ALA A 696 -8.20 -16.42 -31.40
CA ALA A 696 -6.83 -16.84 -31.19
C ALA A 696 -6.57 -18.23 -31.80
N ALA A 697 -7.51 -19.17 -31.66
CA ALA A 697 -7.42 -20.50 -32.28
C ALA A 697 -7.41 -20.41 -33.81
N ALA A 698 -8.29 -19.58 -34.39
CA ALA A 698 -8.33 -19.31 -35.83
C ALA A 698 -7.03 -18.66 -36.33
N GLN A 699 -6.40 -17.80 -35.54
CA GLN A 699 -5.11 -17.17 -35.85
C GLN A 699 -3.95 -18.17 -35.85
N VAL A 700 -3.94 -19.14 -34.92
CA VAL A 700 -2.97 -20.25 -34.94
C VAL A 700 -3.22 -21.17 -36.15
N HIS A 701 -4.47 -21.45 -36.48
CA HIS A 701 -4.82 -22.21 -37.67
C HIS A 701 -4.31 -21.55 -38.96
N ALA A 702 -4.53 -20.23 -39.09
CA ALA A 702 -4.05 -19.44 -40.23
C ALA A 702 -2.52 -19.43 -40.33
N LEU A 703 -1.82 -19.25 -39.21
CA LEU A 703 -0.36 -19.33 -39.17
C LEU A 703 0.14 -20.72 -39.60
N ARG A 704 -0.51 -21.80 -39.12
CA ARG A 704 -0.14 -23.18 -39.42
C ARG A 704 -0.31 -23.53 -40.89
N ASN A 705 -1.41 -23.08 -41.52
CA ASN A 705 -1.76 -23.42 -42.89
C ASN A 705 -1.34 -22.35 -43.91
N ASN A 706 -0.67 -21.28 -43.48
CA ASN A 706 -0.33 -20.13 -44.30
C ASN A 706 -1.55 -19.55 -45.07
N SER A 707 -2.68 -19.42 -44.36
CA SER A 707 -3.96 -18.95 -44.90
C SER A 707 -4.40 -17.65 -44.21
N THR A 708 -5.50 -17.06 -44.68
CA THR A 708 -6.18 -15.98 -43.95
C THR A 708 -6.82 -16.50 -42.67
N VAL A 709 -7.01 -15.63 -41.67
CA VAL A 709 -7.71 -15.96 -40.43
C VAL A 709 -9.19 -16.22 -40.73
N PRO A 710 -9.72 -17.44 -40.47
CA PRO A 710 -11.12 -17.75 -40.69
C PRO A 710 -12.07 -16.86 -39.89
N ILE A 711 -13.28 -16.61 -40.41
CA ILE A 711 -14.28 -15.81 -39.70
C ILE A 711 -14.78 -16.57 -38.48
N VAL A 712 -14.71 -15.92 -37.32
CA VAL A 712 -15.25 -16.39 -36.04
C VAL A 712 -16.57 -15.69 -35.77
N THR A 713 -17.60 -16.45 -35.40
CA THR A 713 -18.92 -15.91 -35.05
C THR A 713 -19.32 -16.35 -33.64
N VAL A 714 -19.68 -15.39 -32.78
CA VAL A 714 -20.13 -15.67 -31.39
C VAL A 714 -21.39 -14.87 -31.05
N PRO A 715 -22.58 -15.49 -31.02
CA PRO A 715 -23.81 -14.82 -30.59
C PRO A 715 -23.82 -14.52 -29.09
N VAL A 716 -24.20 -13.29 -28.70
CA VAL A 716 -24.19 -12.85 -27.27
C VAL A 716 -25.11 -13.70 -26.39
N GLU A 717 -26.30 -14.06 -26.87
CA GLU A 717 -27.26 -14.86 -26.11
C GLU A 717 -26.70 -16.27 -25.83
N HIS A 718 -26.13 -16.91 -26.85
CA HIS A 718 -25.54 -18.24 -26.71
C HIS A 718 -24.31 -18.21 -25.79
N ALA A 719 -23.47 -17.16 -25.87
CA ALA A 719 -22.34 -16.96 -24.98
C ALA A 719 -22.76 -16.79 -23.50
N ALA A 720 -23.84 -16.02 -23.25
CA ALA A 720 -24.40 -15.84 -21.92
C ALA A 720 -24.94 -17.16 -21.32
N VAL A 721 -25.59 -17.99 -22.15
CA VAL A 721 -26.02 -19.35 -21.77
C VAL A 721 -24.82 -20.26 -21.49
N GLU A 722 -23.76 -20.20 -22.31
CA GLU A 722 -22.56 -21.01 -22.11
C GLU A 722 -21.81 -20.66 -20.81
N PHE A 723 -21.89 -19.41 -20.33
CA PHE A 723 -21.41 -18.99 -19.00
C PHE A 723 -22.15 -19.63 -17.82
N LYS A 724 -23.17 -20.46 -18.07
CA LYS A 724 -23.92 -21.24 -17.07
C LYS A 724 -23.92 -22.74 -17.41
N SER A 725 -23.07 -23.20 -18.33
CA SER A 725 -23.17 -24.56 -18.90
C SER A 725 -23.06 -25.67 -17.86
N GLU A 726 -22.37 -25.46 -16.74
CA GLU A 726 -22.22 -26.45 -15.66
C GLU A 726 -23.52 -26.71 -14.90
N ARG A 727 -24.50 -25.82 -15.05
CA ARG A 727 -25.86 -25.93 -14.48
C ARG A 727 -26.90 -26.31 -15.52
N LEU A 728 -26.60 -26.09 -16.80
CA LEU A 728 -27.53 -26.24 -17.93
C LEU A 728 -27.22 -27.49 -18.76
N TYR A 729 -27.19 -28.64 -18.10
CA TYR A 729 -27.16 -29.94 -18.77
C TYR A 729 -28.11 -30.94 -18.11
N ALA A 730 -28.49 -31.96 -18.87
CA ALA A 730 -29.22 -33.12 -18.38
C ALA A 730 -28.54 -34.43 -18.79
N LEU A 731 -28.52 -35.41 -17.88
CA LEU A 731 -28.08 -36.79 -18.10
C LEU A 731 -29.28 -37.73 -17.98
N ASP A 732 -29.62 -38.45 -19.03
CA ASP A 732 -30.82 -39.29 -19.10
C ASP A 732 -32.09 -38.55 -18.63
N ASN A 733 -32.25 -37.31 -19.10
CA ASN A 733 -33.30 -36.36 -18.73
C ASN A 733 -33.33 -35.92 -17.26
N LYS A 734 -32.26 -36.18 -16.48
CA LYS A 734 -32.11 -35.66 -15.12
C LYS A 734 -31.20 -34.43 -15.14
N PRO A 735 -31.58 -33.33 -14.48
CA PRO A 735 -30.78 -32.11 -14.45
C PRO A 735 -29.46 -32.32 -13.71
N ALA A 736 -28.52 -31.40 -13.93
CA ALA A 736 -27.27 -31.32 -13.19
C ALA A 736 -27.53 -31.29 -11.65
N PRO A 737 -26.78 -32.04 -10.84
CA PRO A 737 -26.89 -31.95 -9.38
C PRO A 737 -26.52 -30.56 -8.85
N SER A 738 -27.07 -30.18 -7.70
CA SER A 738 -26.69 -28.93 -7.03
C SER A 738 -25.22 -28.98 -6.57
N PRO A 739 -24.40 -27.93 -6.82
CA PRO A 739 -23.01 -27.87 -6.37
C PRO A 739 -22.84 -27.38 -4.92
N TRP A 740 -23.95 -27.00 -4.26
CA TRP A 740 -23.92 -26.37 -2.93
C TRP A 740 -23.98 -27.40 -1.81
N GLY A 741 -23.08 -27.26 -0.84
CA GLY A 741 -23.11 -28.07 0.37
C GLY A 741 -24.09 -27.53 1.42
N PRO A 742 -24.18 -28.23 2.57
CA PRO A 742 -25.19 -27.96 3.60
C PRO A 742 -24.90 -26.73 4.47
N ILE A 743 -23.69 -26.17 4.45
CA ILE A 743 -23.26 -25.13 5.39
C ILE A 743 -22.69 -23.87 4.71
N GLY A 744 -22.43 -23.88 3.41
CA GLY A 744 -21.75 -22.80 2.72
C GLY A 744 -22.68 -21.63 2.40
N GLY A 745 -22.10 -20.53 1.92
CA GLY A 745 -22.82 -19.30 1.58
C GLY A 745 -22.54 -18.18 2.58
N LEU A 746 -23.37 -17.13 2.54
CA LEU A 746 -23.22 -15.96 3.39
C LEU A 746 -23.80 -16.21 4.80
N HIS A 747 -23.03 -15.85 5.83
CA HIS A 747 -23.39 -15.95 7.24
C HIS A 747 -23.14 -14.61 7.92
N LYS A 748 -24.04 -14.23 8.83
CA LYS A 748 -23.91 -13.00 9.61
C LYS A 748 -22.85 -13.16 10.69
N THR A 749 -22.08 -12.10 10.92
CA THR A 749 -21.09 -11.95 11.99
C THR A 749 -21.50 -10.80 12.93
N SER A 750 -20.75 -10.54 13.99
CA SER A 750 -21.06 -9.48 14.96
C SER A 750 -21.06 -8.06 14.35
N ASP A 751 -20.24 -7.87 13.32
CA ASP A 751 -19.91 -6.59 12.67
C ASP A 751 -20.26 -6.57 11.16
N GLY A 752 -20.72 -7.67 10.59
CA GLY A 752 -20.86 -7.82 9.15
C GLY A 752 -21.27 -9.22 8.69
N TYR A 753 -20.60 -9.73 7.67
CA TYR A 753 -20.85 -11.06 7.12
C TYR A 753 -19.56 -11.72 6.66
N VAL A 754 -19.54 -13.05 6.69
CA VAL A 754 -18.54 -13.88 6.00
C VAL A 754 -19.22 -14.81 5.01
N ARG A 755 -18.54 -15.14 3.92
CA ARG A 755 -18.92 -16.25 3.04
C ARG A 755 -18.03 -17.45 3.32
N ILE A 756 -18.66 -18.60 3.55
CA ILE A 756 -17.99 -19.89 3.76
C ILE A 756 -18.18 -20.74 2.50
N HIS A 757 -17.10 -21.34 2.00
CA HIS A 757 -17.16 -22.31 0.90
C HIS A 757 -17.10 -23.74 1.44
N ASP A 758 -18.01 -24.62 0.98
CA ASP A 758 -18.20 -25.95 1.57
C ASP A 758 -18.31 -27.10 0.55
N SER A 759 -18.12 -26.85 -0.74
CA SER A 759 -18.20 -27.90 -1.77
C SER A 759 -17.11 -28.99 -1.66
N PHE A 760 -16.15 -28.85 -0.74
CA PHE A 760 -15.18 -29.91 -0.42
C PHE A 760 -15.27 -30.32 1.06
N PRO A 761 -15.23 -31.63 1.38
CA PRO A 761 -15.32 -32.11 2.76
C PRO A 761 -14.28 -31.50 3.70
N ASN A 762 -13.03 -31.31 3.24
CA ASN A 762 -11.98 -30.70 4.07
C ASN A 762 -12.26 -29.22 4.38
N HIS A 763 -12.97 -28.50 3.50
CA HIS A 763 -13.41 -27.12 3.76
C HIS A 763 -14.61 -27.09 4.69
N ALA A 764 -15.61 -27.92 4.44
CA ALA A 764 -16.78 -28.02 5.31
C ALA A 764 -16.39 -28.43 6.74
N HIS A 765 -15.65 -29.53 6.90
CA HIS A 765 -15.19 -30.00 8.21
C HIS A 765 -14.20 -29.03 8.87
N GLY A 766 -13.39 -28.33 8.09
CA GLY A 766 -12.48 -27.30 8.60
C GLY A 766 -13.24 -26.13 9.22
N ALA A 767 -14.25 -25.61 8.51
CA ALA A 767 -15.10 -24.54 9.01
C ALA A 767 -15.88 -24.96 10.27
N LEU A 768 -16.42 -26.19 10.28
CA LEU A 768 -17.10 -26.74 11.45
C LEU A 768 -16.15 -26.85 12.65
N ARG A 769 -14.92 -27.35 12.46
CA ARG A 769 -13.92 -27.41 13.54
C ARG A 769 -13.57 -26.03 14.08
N LEU A 770 -13.30 -25.06 13.20
CA LEU A 770 -12.98 -23.68 13.59
C LEU A 770 -14.11 -23.07 14.44
N LEU A 771 -15.37 -23.37 14.11
CA LEU A 771 -16.54 -22.89 14.84
C LEU A 771 -16.93 -23.76 16.05
N GLY A 772 -16.18 -24.82 16.36
CA GLY A 772 -16.47 -25.75 17.45
C GLY A 772 -17.75 -26.56 17.24
N LEU A 773 -18.10 -26.87 16.00
CA LEU A 773 -19.32 -27.59 15.61
C LEU A 773 -19.02 -29.04 15.16
N PRO A 774 -19.89 -30.01 15.46
CA PRO A 774 -19.75 -31.39 15.00
C PRO A 774 -20.01 -31.52 13.50
N VAL A 775 -19.45 -32.57 12.90
CA VAL A 775 -19.78 -32.97 11.51
C VAL A 775 -21.27 -33.29 11.42
N GLY A 776 -21.94 -32.78 10.38
CA GLY A 776 -23.40 -32.92 10.20
C GLY A 776 -24.22 -31.72 10.71
N SER A 777 -23.59 -30.71 11.30
CA SER A 777 -24.25 -29.44 11.64
C SER A 777 -24.86 -28.76 10.41
N THR A 778 -25.96 -28.04 10.65
CA THR A 778 -26.71 -27.33 9.61
C THR A 778 -26.17 -25.93 9.37
N ARG A 779 -26.58 -25.30 8.27
CA ARG A 779 -26.35 -23.88 7.99
C ARG A 779 -26.75 -22.97 9.16
N ASP A 780 -27.85 -23.28 9.84
CA ASP A 780 -28.33 -22.49 10.99
C ASP A 780 -27.39 -22.60 12.19
N ASN A 781 -26.84 -23.79 12.45
CA ASN A 781 -25.84 -23.97 13.50
C ASN A 781 -24.57 -23.15 13.22
N VAL A 782 -24.11 -23.17 11.96
CA VAL A 782 -22.95 -22.36 11.53
C VAL A 782 -23.27 -20.88 11.69
N SER A 783 -24.43 -20.42 11.24
CA SER A 783 -24.84 -19.02 11.34
C SER A 783 -24.99 -18.56 12.80
N GLY A 784 -25.45 -19.45 13.69
CA GLY A 784 -25.50 -19.20 15.12
C GLY A 784 -24.12 -19.11 15.80
N LYS A 785 -23.06 -19.65 15.18
CA LYS A 785 -21.68 -19.53 15.68
C LYS A 785 -20.92 -18.38 15.06
N THR A 786 -21.16 -18.06 13.79
CA THR A 786 -20.47 -16.93 13.14
C THR A 786 -20.86 -15.59 13.74
N ILE A 787 -22.04 -15.46 14.35
CA ILE A 787 -22.51 -14.21 14.97
C ILE A 787 -21.63 -13.74 16.13
N ASP A 788 -20.90 -14.66 16.78
CA ASP A 788 -20.02 -14.37 17.90
C ASP A 788 -18.64 -13.85 17.44
N TRP A 789 -18.36 -13.90 16.14
CA TRP A 789 -17.08 -13.49 15.57
C TRP A 789 -17.18 -12.11 14.91
N ALA A 790 -16.09 -11.35 14.91
CA ALA A 790 -15.91 -10.28 13.92
C ALA A 790 -15.54 -10.89 12.56
N SER A 791 -15.99 -10.26 11.49
CA SER A 791 -15.90 -10.76 10.10
C SER A 791 -14.46 -10.95 9.65
N ILE A 792 -13.60 -9.97 9.95
CA ILE A 792 -12.18 -9.99 9.59
C ILE A 792 -11.40 -10.98 10.44
N ASP A 793 -11.73 -11.12 11.72
CA ASP A 793 -11.07 -12.08 12.60
C ASP A 793 -11.36 -13.52 12.16
N LEU A 794 -12.62 -13.82 11.84
CA LEU A 794 -13.01 -15.14 11.33
C LEU A 794 -12.39 -15.43 9.95
N GLU A 795 -12.27 -14.42 9.08
CA GLU A 795 -11.50 -14.56 7.84
C GLU A 795 -10.03 -14.84 8.13
N ASN A 796 -9.40 -14.13 9.07
CA ASN A 796 -7.98 -14.29 9.37
C ASN A 796 -7.67 -15.67 9.96
N CYS A 797 -8.40 -16.10 11.00
CA CYS A 797 -8.28 -17.45 11.55
C CYS A 797 -8.57 -18.50 10.47
N GLY A 798 -9.64 -18.31 9.70
CA GLY A 798 -9.98 -19.21 8.60
C GLY A 798 -8.89 -19.31 7.54
N THR A 799 -8.42 -18.19 7.00
CA THR A 799 -7.56 -18.17 5.80
C THR A 799 -6.07 -18.25 6.09
N VAL A 800 -5.59 -17.61 7.17
CA VAL A 800 -4.17 -17.52 7.52
C VAL A 800 -3.76 -18.69 8.39
N GLU A 801 -4.51 -18.99 9.44
CA GLU A 801 -4.16 -20.03 10.42
C GLU A 801 -4.55 -21.42 9.89
N ASP A 802 -5.83 -21.62 9.57
CA ASP A 802 -6.38 -22.93 9.22
C ASP A 802 -6.39 -23.22 7.70
N LYS A 803 -5.98 -22.24 6.88
CA LYS A 803 -5.91 -22.36 5.41
C LYS A 803 -7.24 -22.82 4.80
N LEU A 804 -8.35 -22.32 5.29
CA LEU A 804 -9.73 -22.52 4.83
C LEU A 804 -10.13 -21.47 3.78
N ALA A 805 -11.38 -21.58 3.31
CA ALA A 805 -11.96 -20.75 2.26
C ALA A 805 -13.16 -19.97 2.83
N ILE A 806 -12.85 -18.99 3.69
CA ILE A 806 -13.80 -18.14 4.42
C ILE A 806 -13.37 -16.69 4.19
N TYR A 807 -14.27 -15.82 3.73
CA TYR A 807 -13.93 -14.43 3.45
C TYR A 807 -14.98 -13.47 3.96
N ALA A 808 -14.53 -12.36 4.55
CA ALA A 808 -15.38 -11.26 4.95
C ALA A 808 -15.98 -10.57 3.71
N LEU A 809 -17.28 -10.26 3.81
CA LEU A 809 -17.97 -9.41 2.85
C LEU A 809 -17.45 -7.99 2.96
N ARG A 810 -17.05 -7.40 1.84
CA ARG A 810 -16.49 -6.05 1.79
C ARG A 810 -17.21 -5.22 0.73
N SER A 811 -17.20 -3.90 0.90
CA SER A 811 -17.49 -2.92 -0.18
C SER A 811 -16.26 -2.70 -1.06
N TYR A 812 -16.44 -2.04 -2.22
CA TYR A 812 -15.31 -1.67 -3.08
C TYR A 812 -14.27 -0.82 -2.35
N ARG A 813 -14.74 0.13 -1.53
CA ARG A 813 -13.87 0.99 -0.73
C ARG A 813 -13.01 0.18 0.24
N GLN A 814 -13.61 -0.79 0.93
CA GLN A 814 -12.87 -1.69 1.83
C GLN A 814 -11.86 -2.56 1.08
N TRP A 815 -12.21 -3.06 -0.09
CA TRP A 815 -11.31 -3.83 -0.94
C TRP A 815 -10.12 -3.00 -1.45
N ASP A 816 -10.36 -1.78 -1.93
CA ASP A 816 -9.33 -0.91 -2.54
C ASP A 816 -8.29 -0.40 -1.53
N MET A 817 -8.61 -0.46 -0.24
CA MET A 817 -7.65 -0.19 0.84
C MET A 817 -6.65 -1.33 1.05
N LEU A 818 -6.96 -2.56 0.62
CA LEU A 818 -6.11 -3.72 0.85
C LEU A 818 -4.88 -3.73 -0.07
N PRO A 819 -3.68 -4.12 0.42
CA PRO A 819 -2.50 -4.27 -0.44
C PRO A 819 -2.73 -5.27 -1.58
N GLN A 820 -3.58 -6.28 -1.38
CA GLN A 820 -3.93 -7.22 -2.44
C GLN A 820 -4.60 -6.55 -3.64
N SER A 821 -5.54 -5.61 -3.42
CA SER A 821 -6.23 -4.92 -4.53
C SER A 821 -5.26 -4.17 -5.44
N ARG A 822 -4.21 -3.58 -4.83
CA ARG A 822 -3.15 -2.83 -5.53
C ARG A 822 -2.18 -3.73 -6.29
N ALA A 823 -1.92 -4.94 -5.80
CA ALA A 823 -1.04 -5.91 -6.45
C ALA A 823 -1.63 -6.51 -7.73
N ILE A 824 -2.96 -6.51 -7.88
CA ILE A 824 -3.64 -7.08 -9.05
C ILE A 824 -3.47 -6.18 -10.27
N SER A 825 -3.00 -6.75 -11.38
CA SER A 825 -2.87 -6.08 -12.67
C SER A 825 -4.21 -5.54 -13.20
N ASN A 826 -4.18 -4.40 -13.91
CA ASN A 826 -5.34 -3.85 -14.61
C ASN A 826 -5.66 -4.58 -15.92
N PHE A 827 -4.76 -5.45 -16.39
CA PHE A 827 -4.92 -6.26 -17.59
C PHE A 827 -5.13 -7.73 -17.19
N PRO A 828 -6.12 -8.44 -17.78
CA PRO A 828 -6.62 -9.70 -17.23
C PRO A 828 -5.74 -10.93 -17.51
N ILE A 829 -4.77 -10.82 -18.44
CA ILE A 829 -3.91 -11.95 -18.85
C ILE A 829 -2.43 -11.56 -18.74
N GLY A 830 -1.69 -12.19 -17.84
CA GLY A 830 -0.24 -12.13 -17.81
C GLY A 830 0.37 -13.13 -18.79
N ILE A 831 1.33 -12.71 -19.62
CA ILE A 831 2.10 -13.61 -20.48
C ILE A 831 3.59 -13.22 -20.45
N GLU A 832 4.45 -14.17 -20.10
CA GLU A 832 5.88 -13.96 -19.92
C GLU A 832 6.70 -15.06 -20.59
N LYS A 833 7.83 -14.70 -21.20
CA LYS A 833 8.79 -15.68 -21.72
C LYS A 833 9.70 -16.15 -20.59
N LEU A 834 9.75 -17.45 -20.34
CA LEU A 834 10.54 -18.07 -19.27
C LEU A 834 11.96 -18.45 -19.69
N SER A 835 12.14 -18.88 -20.94
CA SER A 835 13.44 -19.27 -21.48
C SER A 835 13.45 -19.22 -23.00
N ASP A 836 14.66 -19.16 -23.56
CA ASP A 836 14.86 -19.46 -24.97
C ASP A 836 14.83 -20.97 -25.18
N ALA A 837 14.12 -21.39 -26.22
CA ALA A 837 14.01 -22.77 -26.64
C ALA A 837 13.78 -22.79 -28.15
N ALA A 838 14.26 -23.85 -28.82
CA ALA A 838 14.04 -24.03 -30.25
C ALA A 838 12.54 -24.08 -30.57
N LEU A 839 12.19 -23.71 -31.81
CA LEU A 839 10.82 -23.82 -32.30
C LEU A 839 10.36 -25.30 -32.18
N PRO A 840 9.27 -25.59 -31.46
CA PRO A 840 8.81 -26.96 -31.28
C PRO A 840 8.31 -27.57 -32.59
N ARG A 841 8.12 -28.89 -32.58
CA ARG A 841 7.58 -29.68 -33.68
C ARG A 841 6.24 -29.06 -34.11
N LYS A 842 6.13 -28.62 -35.37
CA LYS A 842 4.94 -27.94 -35.91
C LYS A 842 3.69 -28.78 -35.63
N LEU A 843 2.60 -28.13 -35.20
CA LEU A 843 1.25 -28.69 -35.32
C LEU A 843 1.07 -29.10 -36.79
N GLY A 844 0.84 -30.39 -37.09
CA GLY A 844 0.75 -30.88 -38.47
C GLY A 844 -0.29 -30.13 -39.30
N GLY A 845 -0.02 -29.88 -40.59
CA GLY A 845 -0.97 -29.25 -41.52
C GLY A 845 -2.11 -30.20 -41.91
N GLY A 846 -3.21 -29.66 -42.45
CA GLY A 846 -4.31 -30.44 -43.04
C GLY A 846 -5.43 -30.91 -42.08
N ASN A 847 -5.45 -30.45 -40.83
CA ASN A 847 -6.48 -30.81 -39.86
C ASN A 847 -7.73 -29.92 -39.93
N THR A 848 -8.91 -30.52 -39.74
CA THR A 848 -10.22 -29.86 -39.76
C THR A 848 -10.55 -29.03 -38.52
N LYS A 849 -9.75 -29.13 -37.44
CA LYS A 849 -9.88 -28.31 -36.22
C LYS A 849 -8.67 -27.38 -36.01
N CYS A 850 -8.89 -26.23 -35.39
CA CYS A 850 -7.89 -25.16 -35.25
C CYS A 850 -6.63 -25.58 -34.47
N LEU A 851 -6.80 -26.24 -33.33
CA LEU A 851 -5.74 -26.65 -32.40
C LEU A 851 -5.42 -28.15 -32.47
N ALA A 852 -5.90 -28.85 -33.49
CA ALA A 852 -5.58 -30.26 -33.72
C ALA A 852 -4.06 -30.51 -33.70
N GLY A 853 -3.64 -31.47 -32.88
CA GLY A 853 -2.25 -31.84 -32.64
C GLY A 853 -1.61 -31.17 -31.43
N LEU A 854 -2.28 -30.24 -30.75
CA LEU A 854 -1.78 -29.63 -29.51
C LEU A 854 -2.00 -30.59 -28.34
N ARG A 855 -0.94 -30.89 -27.58
CA ARG A 855 -0.99 -31.81 -26.43
C ARG A 855 -1.02 -31.05 -25.12
N VAL A 856 -2.04 -31.30 -24.30
CA VAL A 856 -2.27 -30.56 -23.06
C VAL A 856 -2.35 -31.51 -21.88
N VAL A 857 -1.53 -31.27 -20.86
CA VAL A 857 -1.72 -31.87 -19.53
C VAL A 857 -2.47 -30.86 -18.68
N ASP A 858 -3.68 -31.20 -18.27
CA ASP A 858 -4.53 -30.41 -17.39
C ASP A 858 -4.50 -31.01 -15.97
N MET A 859 -3.85 -30.32 -15.03
CA MET A 859 -3.87 -30.63 -13.60
C MET A 859 -4.67 -29.54 -12.85
N SER A 860 -5.97 -29.50 -13.10
CA SER A 860 -6.86 -28.54 -12.48
C SER A 860 -8.18 -29.15 -12.01
N ARG A 861 -8.99 -28.35 -11.31
CA ARG A 861 -10.26 -28.78 -10.71
C ARG A 861 -11.26 -27.62 -10.71
N VAL A 862 -12.53 -27.92 -10.45
CA VAL A 862 -13.62 -26.95 -10.29
C VAL A 862 -14.05 -26.37 -11.65
N ILE A 863 -13.93 -25.07 -11.92
CA ILE A 863 -14.50 -24.42 -13.11
C ILE A 863 -13.43 -23.77 -13.99
N ALA A 864 -12.76 -22.72 -13.50
CA ALA A 864 -11.96 -21.82 -14.34
C ALA A 864 -10.85 -22.50 -15.15
N ALA A 865 -9.95 -23.24 -14.49
CA ALA A 865 -8.89 -23.94 -15.20
C ALA A 865 -9.37 -25.16 -16.02
N PRO A 866 -10.31 -26.00 -15.52
CA PRO A 866 -10.91 -27.06 -16.34
C PRO A 866 -11.60 -26.56 -17.61
N LEU A 867 -12.20 -25.37 -17.54
CA LEU A 867 -12.80 -24.69 -18.69
C LEU A 867 -11.75 -24.33 -19.73
N CYS A 868 -10.57 -23.84 -19.33
CA CYS A 868 -9.47 -23.61 -20.27
C CYS A 868 -9.13 -24.90 -21.05
N GLY A 869 -8.98 -26.04 -20.36
CA GLY A 869 -8.75 -27.33 -21.01
C GLY A 869 -9.89 -27.72 -21.96
N ARG A 870 -11.14 -27.55 -21.53
CA ARG A 870 -12.34 -27.82 -22.36
C ARG A 870 -12.40 -26.93 -23.59
N THR A 871 -12.05 -25.66 -23.50
CA THR A 871 -12.01 -24.72 -24.63
C THR A 871 -10.94 -25.13 -25.64
N LEU A 872 -9.74 -25.50 -25.19
CA LEU A 872 -8.69 -26.01 -26.08
C LEU A 872 -9.14 -27.28 -26.81
N ALA A 873 -9.82 -28.19 -26.11
CA ALA A 873 -10.38 -29.41 -26.69
C ALA A 873 -11.51 -29.13 -27.70
N ALA A 874 -12.34 -28.11 -27.47
CA ALA A 874 -13.39 -27.69 -28.42
C ALA A 874 -12.80 -27.31 -29.79
N HIS A 875 -11.58 -26.77 -29.78
CA HIS A 875 -10.82 -26.45 -30.98
C HIS A 875 -9.86 -27.57 -31.43
N GLY A 876 -9.92 -28.76 -30.81
CA GLY A 876 -9.24 -29.97 -31.26
C GLY A 876 -7.93 -30.34 -30.57
N ALA A 877 -7.55 -29.67 -29.47
CA ALA A 877 -6.41 -30.11 -28.67
C ALA A 877 -6.66 -31.50 -28.04
N ASP A 878 -5.62 -32.32 -27.93
CA ASP A 878 -5.66 -33.55 -27.14
C ASP A 878 -5.34 -33.21 -25.68
N VAL A 879 -6.37 -33.26 -24.83
CA VAL A 879 -6.30 -32.83 -23.44
C VAL A 879 -6.42 -34.03 -22.51
N ILE A 880 -5.33 -34.34 -21.81
CA ILE A 880 -5.31 -35.32 -20.73
C ILE A 880 -5.53 -34.58 -19.41
N TRP A 881 -6.69 -34.82 -18.80
CA TRP A 881 -7.03 -34.30 -17.48
C TRP A 881 -6.55 -35.27 -16.41
N VAL A 882 -5.48 -34.87 -15.72
CA VAL A 882 -4.85 -35.66 -14.65
C VAL A 882 -5.50 -35.31 -13.32
N THR A 883 -6.14 -36.31 -12.72
CA THR A 883 -6.67 -36.27 -11.36
C THR A 883 -5.90 -37.25 -10.47
N SER A 884 -6.30 -37.44 -9.22
CA SER A 884 -5.71 -38.43 -8.31
C SER A 884 -6.81 -39.34 -7.78
N PRO A 885 -6.54 -40.64 -7.55
CA PRO A 885 -7.50 -41.55 -6.93
C PRO A 885 -7.91 -41.11 -5.52
N ASN A 886 -7.12 -40.23 -4.88
CA ASN A 886 -7.36 -39.71 -3.54
C ASN A 886 -8.19 -38.41 -3.53
N LEU A 887 -8.64 -37.93 -4.69
CA LEU A 887 -9.43 -36.70 -4.82
C LEU A 887 -10.89 -37.03 -5.17
N PRO A 888 -11.88 -36.31 -4.61
CA PRO A 888 -13.29 -36.60 -4.87
C PRO A 888 -13.71 -36.21 -6.29
N ASP A 889 -14.62 -36.98 -6.88
CA ASP A 889 -15.39 -36.60 -8.07
C ASP A 889 -16.36 -35.47 -7.73
N LEU A 890 -16.57 -34.53 -8.65
CA LEU A 890 -17.47 -33.39 -8.55
C LEU A 890 -18.54 -33.45 -9.66
N PRO A 891 -19.60 -34.27 -9.52
CA PRO A 891 -20.53 -34.58 -10.61
C PRO A 891 -21.12 -33.36 -11.32
N THR A 892 -21.47 -32.28 -10.61
CA THR A 892 -22.00 -31.06 -11.25
C THR A 892 -21.01 -30.48 -12.25
N MET A 893 -19.73 -30.36 -11.88
CA MET A 893 -18.71 -29.67 -12.67
C MET A 893 -17.99 -30.63 -13.64
N ASP A 894 -17.57 -31.80 -13.16
CA ASP A 894 -16.70 -32.72 -13.91
C ASP A 894 -17.39 -33.29 -15.15
N ARG A 895 -18.73 -33.38 -15.15
CA ARG A 895 -19.51 -33.87 -16.30
C ARG A 895 -19.51 -32.86 -17.44
N ASP A 896 -19.66 -31.56 -17.15
CA ASP A 896 -19.60 -30.54 -18.20
C ASP A 896 -18.16 -30.20 -18.58
N PHE A 897 -17.29 -29.93 -17.62
CA PHE A 897 -15.89 -29.56 -17.90
C PHE A 897 -15.02 -30.73 -18.36
N GLY A 898 -15.46 -31.98 -18.21
CA GLY A 898 -14.81 -33.17 -18.78
C GLY A 898 -15.05 -33.34 -20.29
N ARG A 899 -15.98 -32.60 -20.89
CA ARG A 899 -16.24 -32.66 -22.34
C ARG A 899 -14.98 -32.27 -23.13
N GLY A 900 -14.59 -33.13 -24.05
CA GLY A 900 -13.40 -33.01 -24.88
C GLY A 900 -12.11 -33.53 -24.25
N LYS A 901 -12.13 -33.95 -22.98
CA LYS A 901 -10.92 -34.35 -22.24
C LYS A 901 -10.92 -35.85 -21.96
N ARG A 902 -9.72 -36.43 -21.93
CA ARG A 902 -9.49 -37.81 -21.47
C ARG A 902 -9.05 -37.77 -20.04
N THR A 903 -9.68 -38.55 -19.15
CA THR A 903 -9.46 -38.44 -17.70
C THR A 903 -8.62 -39.59 -17.20
N VAL A 904 -7.50 -39.26 -16.54
CA VAL A 904 -6.58 -40.22 -15.95
C VAL A 904 -6.41 -39.94 -14.46
N GLN A 905 -6.09 -40.98 -13.69
CA GLN A 905 -5.82 -40.87 -12.25
C GLN A 905 -4.36 -41.25 -12.01
N LEU A 906 -3.56 -40.29 -11.57
CA LEU A 906 -2.15 -40.47 -11.22
C LEU A 906 -1.91 -39.88 -9.83
N ASP A 907 -1.46 -40.70 -8.88
CA ASP A 907 -1.04 -40.22 -7.58
C ASP A 907 0.42 -39.73 -7.63
N ILE A 908 0.64 -38.43 -7.53
CA ILE A 908 1.99 -37.84 -7.57
C ILE A 908 2.88 -38.26 -6.38
N HIS A 909 2.30 -38.89 -5.36
CA HIS A 909 3.03 -39.52 -4.26
C HIS A 909 3.51 -40.94 -4.58
N ASP A 910 2.90 -41.65 -5.54
CA ASP A 910 3.41 -42.92 -6.05
C ASP A 910 4.49 -42.65 -7.12
N SER A 911 5.65 -43.25 -6.93
CA SER A 911 6.80 -43.03 -7.83
C SER A 911 6.57 -43.46 -9.28
N ARG A 912 5.74 -44.48 -9.53
CA ARG A 912 5.41 -44.98 -10.87
C ARG A 912 4.44 -44.03 -11.57
N ASP A 913 3.40 -43.60 -10.87
CA ASP A 913 2.44 -42.63 -11.37
C ASP A 913 3.11 -41.27 -11.63
N LYS A 914 4.01 -40.84 -10.74
CA LYS A 914 4.85 -39.66 -10.95
C LYS A 914 5.74 -39.82 -12.19
N ALA A 915 6.31 -41.00 -12.43
CA ALA A 915 7.10 -41.26 -13.62
C ALA A 915 6.25 -41.18 -14.90
N GLN A 916 5.00 -41.68 -14.87
CA GLN A 916 4.05 -41.55 -15.97
C GLN A 916 3.66 -40.09 -16.24
N LEU A 917 3.37 -39.31 -15.19
CA LEU A 917 3.12 -37.87 -15.32
C LEU A 917 4.32 -37.15 -15.95
N LEU A 918 5.54 -37.44 -15.50
CA LEU A 918 6.75 -36.86 -16.08
C LEU A 918 6.95 -37.26 -17.55
N ALA A 919 6.54 -38.47 -17.95
CA ALA A 919 6.58 -38.89 -19.35
C ALA A 919 5.61 -38.09 -20.24
N LEU A 920 4.42 -37.79 -19.72
CA LEU A 920 3.46 -36.88 -20.38
C LEU A 920 4.04 -35.45 -20.47
N LEU A 921 4.58 -34.93 -19.37
CA LEU A 921 5.11 -33.55 -19.30
C LEU A 921 6.31 -33.33 -20.21
N LYS A 922 7.14 -34.36 -20.43
CA LYS A 922 8.26 -34.31 -21.40
C LYS A 922 7.81 -34.09 -22.85
N THR A 923 6.55 -34.40 -23.17
CA THR A 923 6.06 -34.44 -24.55
C THR A 923 4.78 -33.62 -24.78
N CYS A 924 4.29 -32.91 -23.77
CA CYS A 924 3.16 -31.99 -23.90
C CYS A 924 3.60 -30.62 -24.46
N ASP A 925 2.64 -29.86 -24.96
CA ASP A 925 2.83 -28.47 -25.35
C ASP A 925 2.48 -27.51 -24.22
N VAL A 926 1.43 -27.84 -23.47
CA VAL A 926 0.83 -26.99 -22.45
C VAL A 926 0.65 -27.80 -21.18
N PHE A 927 1.03 -27.20 -20.05
CA PHE A 927 0.67 -27.64 -18.72
C PHE A 927 -0.27 -26.61 -18.07
N ILE A 928 -1.47 -27.04 -17.69
CA ILE A 928 -2.48 -26.18 -17.04
C ILE A 928 -2.58 -26.58 -15.57
N GLN A 929 -2.62 -25.59 -14.68
CA GLN A 929 -2.86 -25.82 -13.26
C GLN A 929 -3.74 -24.74 -12.63
N GLY A 930 -4.60 -25.16 -11.70
CA GLY A 930 -5.55 -24.29 -10.98
C GLY A 930 -5.31 -24.24 -9.48
N PHE A 931 -4.09 -24.53 -9.02
CA PHE A 931 -3.72 -24.48 -7.62
C PHE A 931 -3.12 -23.12 -7.26
N ARG A 932 -3.03 -22.85 -5.96
CA ARG A 932 -2.41 -21.60 -5.47
C ARG A 932 -0.96 -21.52 -5.98
N PRO A 933 -0.48 -20.34 -6.38
CA PRO A 933 0.92 -20.09 -6.70
C PRO A 933 1.89 -20.85 -5.77
N GLY A 934 2.80 -21.61 -6.36
CA GLY A 934 3.78 -22.43 -5.64
C GLY A 934 3.30 -23.80 -5.11
N SER A 935 2.00 -24.12 -5.14
CA SER A 935 1.48 -25.37 -4.54
C SER A 935 2.06 -26.66 -5.14
N LEU A 936 2.41 -26.64 -6.43
CA LEU A 936 2.99 -27.79 -7.12
C LEU A 936 4.53 -27.78 -7.13
N ALA A 937 5.16 -26.69 -6.67
CA ALA A 937 6.61 -26.55 -6.70
C ALA A 937 7.30 -27.60 -5.80
N SER A 938 6.73 -27.90 -4.63
CA SER A 938 7.26 -28.94 -3.73
C SER A 938 7.23 -30.35 -4.33
N TYR A 939 6.50 -30.57 -5.42
CA TYR A 939 6.42 -31.85 -6.13
C TYR A 939 7.34 -31.92 -7.36
N GLY A 940 8.11 -30.87 -7.65
CA GLY A 940 8.99 -30.79 -8.80
C GLY A 940 8.30 -30.25 -10.07
N LEU A 941 7.17 -29.56 -9.91
CA LEU A 941 6.33 -29.07 -11.00
C LEU A 941 6.23 -27.53 -10.99
N SER A 942 7.27 -26.83 -10.52
CA SER A 942 7.38 -25.38 -10.70
C SER A 942 7.60 -25.02 -12.19
N PRO A 943 7.29 -23.79 -12.62
CA PRO A 943 7.55 -23.37 -14.00
C PRO A 943 9.02 -23.60 -14.42
N ALA A 944 9.97 -23.31 -13.54
CA ALA A 944 11.39 -23.51 -13.81
C ALA A 944 11.76 -25.00 -13.98
N GLU A 945 11.14 -25.91 -13.22
CA GLU A 945 11.36 -27.35 -13.35
C GLU A 945 10.69 -27.92 -14.61
N LEU A 946 9.49 -27.46 -14.92
CA LEU A 946 8.79 -27.83 -16.15
C LEU A 946 9.58 -27.42 -17.40
N VAL A 947 10.20 -26.23 -17.39
CA VAL A 947 11.10 -25.79 -18.47
C VAL A 947 12.32 -26.71 -18.60
N LYS A 948 12.88 -27.20 -17.49
CA LYS A 948 13.98 -28.18 -17.52
C LYS A 948 13.53 -29.54 -18.07
N ILE A 949 12.32 -29.97 -17.73
CA ILE A 949 11.73 -31.23 -18.20
C ILE A 949 11.43 -31.15 -19.70
N ASN A 950 10.92 -30.00 -20.17
CA ASN A 950 10.46 -29.80 -21.53
C ASN A 950 10.71 -28.34 -21.99
N PRO A 951 11.88 -28.06 -22.58
CA PRO A 951 12.17 -26.76 -23.17
C PRO A 951 11.19 -26.44 -24.31
N GLY A 952 10.50 -25.31 -24.21
CA GLY A 952 9.39 -24.93 -25.11
C GLY A 952 8.00 -25.17 -24.52
N ILE A 953 7.87 -25.69 -23.29
CA ILE A 953 6.57 -25.84 -22.63
C ILE A 953 5.90 -24.48 -22.35
N ILE A 954 4.57 -24.46 -22.43
CA ILE A 954 3.71 -23.35 -21.96
C ILE A 954 3.11 -23.74 -20.62
N VAL A 955 3.34 -22.93 -19.59
CA VAL A 955 2.84 -23.15 -18.23
C VAL A 955 1.70 -22.17 -17.94
N ALA A 956 0.48 -22.67 -17.80
CA ALA A 956 -0.72 -21.89 -17.60
C ALA A 956 -1.23 -22.02 -16.17
N ASN A 957 -1.31 -20.90 -15.46
CA ASN A 957 -1.74 -20.84 -14.06
C ASN A 957 -3.06 -20.09 -13.92
N MET A 958 -4.02 -20.72 -13.26
CA MET A 958 -5.22 -20.07 -12.74
C MET A 958 -5.12 -19.95 -11.22
N SER A 959 -5.39 -18.76 -10.67
CA SER A 959 -5.40 -18.53 -9.23
C SER A 959 -6.56 -17.62 -8.81
N ALA A 960 -6.88 -17.60 -7.52
CA ALA A 960 -7.92 -16.70 -7.03
C ALA A 960 -7.48 -15.23 -7.05
N PHE A 961 -6.30 -14.93 -6.50
CA PHE A 961 -5.87 -13.54 -6.22
C PHE A 961 -4.70 -13.04 -7.07
N GLY A 962 -4.12 -13.89 -7.91
CA GLY A 962 -2.95 -13.56 -8.72
C GLY A 962 -1.65 -14.13 -8.14
N PRO A 963 -0.56 -14.11 -8.93
CA PRO A 963 0.75 -14.56 -8.48
C PRO A 963 1.39 -13.60 -7.46
N ASP A 964 0.94 -12.35 -7.42
CA ASP A 964 1.50 -11.28 -6.59
C ASP A 964 0.58 -10.87 -5.43
N GLY A 965 1.17 -10.18 -4.45
CA GLY A 965 0.48 -9.64 -3.30
C GLY A 965 0.33 -10.62 -2.12
N PRO A 966 -0.11 -10.12 -0.95
CA PRO A 966 -0.14 -10.90 0.29
C PRO A 966 -1.15 -12.06 0.27
N TRP A 967 -2.11 -12.07 -0.66
CA TRP A 967 -3.13 -13.11 -0.77
C TRP A 967 -2.85 -14.12 -1.88
N SER A 968 -1.70 -14.02 -2.57
CA SER A 968 -1.27 -14.97 -3.60
C SER A 968 -1.34 -16.42 -3.12
N GLY A 969 -0.95 -16.68 -1.87
CA GLY A 969 -1.00 -18.01 -1.24
C GLY A 969 -2.36 -18.43 -0.67
N ARG A 970 -3.42 -17.60 -0.75
CA ARG A 970 -4.72 -17.92 -0.14
C ARG A 970 -5.60 -18.78 -1.06
N ARG A 971 -6.49 -19.58 -0.47
CA ARG A 971 -7.51 -20.32 -1.22
C ARG A 971 -8.61 -19.37 -1.63
N GLY A 972 -9.14 -19.49 -2.84
CA GLY A 972 -10.29 -18.71 -3.26
C GLY A 972 -11.07 -19.41 -4.35
N TYR A 973 -12.32 -18.98 -4.48
CA TYR A 973 -13.30 -19.42 -5.47
C TYR A 973 -14.02 -18.16 -5.95
N ASP A 974 -14.66 -18.22 -7.11
CA ASP A 974 -15.35 -17.07 -7.71
C ASP A 974 -16.27 -16.36 -6.69
N SER A 975 -17.21 -17.07 -6.09
CA SER A 975 -18.11 -16.48 -5.07
C SER A 975 -17.40 -15.81 -3.89
N LEU A 976 -16.20 -16.28 -3.49
CA LEU A 976 -15.42 -15.67 -2.42
C LEU A 976 -14.72 -14.40 -2.91
N VAL A 977 -14.19 -14.41 -4.13
CA VAL A 977 -13.60 -13.23 -4.77
C VAL A 977 -14.67 -12.16 -4.96
N GLN A 978 -15.87 -12.51 -5.41
CA GLN A 978 -16.98 -11.55 -5.47
C GLN A 978 -17.33 -10.97 -4.09
N THR A 979 -17.27 -11.78 -3.04
CA THR A 979 -17.60 -11.38 -1.67
C THR A 979 -16.56 -10.42 -1.09
N CYS A 980 -15.27 -10.77 -1.18
CA CYS A 980 -14.21 -9.97 -0.57
C CYS A 980 -13.84 -8.72 -1.39
N SER A 981 -14.22 -8.65 -2.67
CA SER A 981 -13.80 -7.58 -3.57
C SER A 981 -14.72 -6.37 -3.63
N GLY A 982 -15.89 -6.38 -3.00
CA GLY A 982 -16.89 -5.33 -3.20
C GLY A 982 -17.99 -5.67 -4.19
N MET A 983 -17.80 -6.66 -5.07
CA MET A 983 -18.75 -6.92 -6.15
C MET A 983 -20.15 -7.21 -5.65
N ASN A 984 -20.30 -8.08 -4.64
CA ASN A 984 -21.63 -8.46 -4.16
C ASN A 984 -22.35 -7.35 -3.41
N VAL A 985 -21.62 -6.49 -2.69
CA VAL A 985 -22.21 -5.30 -2.05
C VAL A 985 -22.71 -4.35 -3.12
N SER A 986 -21.87 -4.04 -4.12
CA SER A 986 -22.26 -3.15 -5.21
C SER A 986 -23.44 -3.69 -6.04
N GLU A 987 -23.48 -5.00 -6.29
CA GLU A 987 -24.60 -5.63 -6.99
C GLU A 987 -25.91 -5.53 -6.20
N ALA A 988 -25.86 -5.68 -4.88
CA ALA A 988 -27.02 -5.52 -3.99
C ALA A 988 -27.51 -4.07 -3.94
N GLU A 989 -26.59 -3.11 -3.88
CA GLU A 989 -26.90 -1.67 -3.93
C GLU A 989 -27.64 -1.31 -5.22
N HIS A 990 -27.18 -1.80 -6.38
CA HIS A 990 -27.85 -1.56 -7.68
C HIS A 990 -29.23 -2.23 -7.75
N ALA A 991 -29.39 -3.42 -7.16
CA ALA A 991 -30.68 -4.10 -7.12
C ALA A 991 -31.71 -3.37 -6.24
N GLY A 992 -31.26 -2.58 -5.27
CA GLY A 992 -32.12 -1.72 -4.43
C GLY A 992 -33.06 -2.49 -3.50
N LYS A 993 -32.81 -3.78 -3.23
CA LYS A 993 -33.68 -4.64 -2.38
C LYS A 993 -33.29 -4.69 -0.90
N GLY A 994 -32.28 -3.92 -0.49
CA GLY A 994 -31.85 -3.82 0.92
C GLY A 994 -31.14 -5.06 1.48
N GLU A 995 -30.66 -5.96 0.63
CA GLU A 995 -29.86 -7.11 1.05
C GLU A 995 -28.37 -6.74 1.22
N PRO A 996 -27.60 -7.47 2.05
CA PRO A 996 -26.20 -7.13 2.28
C PRO A 996 -25.29 -7.46 1.09
N ALA A 997 -25.66 -8.44 0.27
CA ALA A 997 -24.84 -8.96 -0.81
C ALA A 997 -25.70 -9.69 -1.85
N ARG A 998 -25.47 -9.41 -3.14
CA ARG A 998 -26.08 -10.12 -4.27
C ARG A 998 -24.99 -10.80 -5.12
N PRO A 999 -24.99 -12.14 -5.24
CA PRO A 999 -24.11 -12.83 -6.19
C PRO A 999 -24.53 -12.56 -7.62
N THR A 1000 -23.58 -12.59 -8.56
CA THR A 1000 -23.92 -12.61 -9.99
C THR A 1000 -24.68 -13.90 -10.35
N PRO A 1001 -25.51 -13.92 -11.41
CA PRO A 1001 -26.35 -15.08 -11.78
C PRO A 1001 -25.54 -16.33 -12.18
N CYS A 1002 -24.24 -16.19 -12.43
CA CYS A 1002 -23.32 -17.26 -12.76
C CYS A 1002 -21.95 -17.07 -12.07
N GLN A 1003 -21.07 -18.08 -12.13
CA GLN A 1003 -19.66 -17.93 -11.74
C GLN A 1003 -18.91 -17.20 -12.86
N ALA A 1004 -19.21 -15.91 -13.05
CA ALA A 1004 -18.74 -15.12 -14.18
C ALA A 1004 -17.21 -14.95 -14.21
N LEU A 1005 -16.56 -14.87 -13.03
CA LEU A 1005 -15.11 -14.74 -12.92
C LEU A 1005 -14.42 -16.04 -13.30
N ASP A 1006 -14.99 -17.18 -12.91
CA ASP A 1006 -14.47 -18.50 -13.28
C ASP A 1006 -14.60 -18.73 -14.79
N HIS A 1007 -15.78 -18.47 -15.36
CA HIS A 1007 -16.02 -18.67 -16.79
C HIS A 1007 -15.16 -17.75 -17.66
N ALA A 1008 -15.20 -16.44 -17.40
CA ALA A 1008 -14.33 -15.51 -18.12
C ALA A 1008 -12.85 -15.80 -17.89
N GLY A 1009 -12.46 -16.17 -16.67
CA GLY A 1009 -11.10 -16.60 -16.34
C GLY A 1009 -10.63 -17.78 -17.17
N GLY A 1010 -11.46 -18.81 -17.33
CA GLY A 1010 -11.15 -19.98 -18.15
C GLY A 1010 -10.95 -19.65 -19.63
N TYR A 1011 -11.84 -18.87 -20.23
CA TYR A 1011 -11.70 -18.42 -21.63
C TYR A 1011 -10.50 -17.48 -21.82
N MET A 1012 -10.23 -16.59 -20.88
CA MET A 1012 -9.07 -15.70 -20.92
C MET A 1012 -7.76 -16.48 -20.73
N LEU A 1013 -7.74 -17.52 -19.89
CA LEU A 1013 -6.59 -18.41 -19.77
C LEU A 1013 -6.35 -19.20 -21.06
N ALA A 1014 -7.41 -19.73 -21.69
CA ALA A 1014 -7.32 -20.38 -22.99
C ALA A 1014 -6.79 -19.42 -24.06
N THR A 1015 -7.27 -18.18 -24.08
CA THR A 1015 -6.77 -17.11 -24.96
C THR A 1015 -5.28 -16.87 -24.75
N GLY A 1016 -4.83 -16.72 -23.50
CA GLY A 1016 -3.42 -16.54 -23.15
C GLY A 1016 -2.56 -17.74 -23.56
N VAL A 1017 -3.04 -18.97 -23.35
CA VAL A 1017 -2.38 -20.21 -23.82
C VAL A 1017 -2.23 -20.20 -25.34
N ILE A 1018 -3.29 -19.91 -26.09
CA ILE A 1018 -3.26 -19.91 -27.56
C ILE A 1018 -2.36 -18.77 -28.08
N ALA A 1019 -2.36 -17.61 -27.42
CA ALA A 1019 -1.43 -16.53 -27.71
C ALA A 1019 0.02 -16.93 -27.45
N ALA A 1020 0.29 -17.68 -26.37
CA ALA A 1020 1.60 -18.26 -26.10
C ALA A 1020 1.97 -19.33 -27.15
N VAL A 1021 1.03 -20.14 -27.63
CA VAL A 1021 1.25 -21.08 -28.75
C VAL A 1021 1.65 -20.31 -30.01
N TYR A 1022 0.96 -19.23 -30.34
CA TYR A 1022 1.29 -18.36 -31.47
C TYR A 1022 2.69 -17.73 -31.32
N ARG A 1023 3.02 -17.18 -30.14
CA ARG A 1023 4.34 -16.60 -29.85
C ARG A 1023 5.45 -17.63 -29.89
N ARG A 1024 5.20 -18.81 -29.34
CA ARG A 1024 6.14 -19.93 -29.40
C ARG A 1024 6.38 -20.37 -30.85
N ALA A 1025 5.35 -20.39 -31.69
CA ALA A 1025 5.48 -20.75 -33.11
C ALA A 1025 6.23 -19.69 -33.94
N THR A 1026 6.18 -18.42 -33.55
CA THR A 1026 6.82 -17.31 -34.29
C THR A 1026 8.18 -16.90 -33.72
N SER A 1027 8.40 -17.11 -32.42
CA SER A 1027 9.54 -16.55 -31.67
C SER A 1027 10.24 -17.56 -30.74
N GLY A 1028 9.79 -18.82 -30.71
CA GLY A 1028 10.34 -19.87 -29.83
C GLY A 1028 10.12 -19.61 -28.34
N GLY A 1029 10.83 -20.37 -27.52
CA GLY A 1029 10.85 -20.22 -26.06
C GLY A 1029 9.75 -20.95 -25.28
N SER A 1030 9.98 -21.06 -23.98
CA SER A 1030 8.96 -21.44 -23.00
C SER A 1030 8.23 -20.20 -22.49
N TRP A 1031 6.95 -20.37 -22.17
CA TRP A 1031 6.09 -19.26 -21.79
C TRP A 1031 5.30 -19.58 -20.52
N ARG A 1032 5.05 -18.55 -19.70
CA ARG A 1032 4.13 -18.58 -18.58
C ARG A 1032 2.90 -17.74 -18.93
N VAL A 1033 1.72 -18.24 -18.59
CA VAL A 1033 0.46 -17.53 -18.70
C VAL A 1033 -0.19 -17.53 -17.32
N ASP A 1034 -0.52 -16.36 -16.80
CA ASP A 1034 -1.15 -16.19 -15.48
C ASP A 1034 -2.47 -15.45 -15.63
N VAL A 1035 -3.56 -16.06 -15.13
CA VAL A 1035 -4.87 -15.42 -15.00
C VAL A 1035 -5.35 -15.60 -13.56
N SER A 1036 -6.03 -14.58 -13.03
CA SER A 1036 -6.64 -14.69 -11.71
C SER A 1036 -8.08 -14.20 -11.67
N LEU A 1037 -8.90 -14.82 -10.83
CA LEU A 1037 -10.29 -14.44 -10.65
C LEU A 1037 -10.41 -12.98 -10.18
N ALA A 1038 -9.51 -12.53 -9.31
CA ALA A 1038 -9.46 -11.13 -8.88
C ALA A 1038 -9.02 -10.18 -10.00
N GLY A 1039 -8.18 -10.63 -10.94
CA GLY A 1039 -7.87 -9.88 -12.16
C GLY A 1039 -9.08 -9.75 -13.08
N ILE A 1040 -9.83 -10.84 -13.27
CA ILE A 1040 -11.10 -10.83 -14.01
C ILE A 1040 -12.13 -9.93 -13.33
N MET A 1041 -12.25 -9.98 -12.00
CA MET A 1041 -13.12 -9.08 -11.23
C MET A 1041 -12.75 -7.62 -11.47
N LYS A 1042 -11.47 -7.28 -11.37
CA LYS A 1042 -10.99 -5.91 -11.57
C LYS A 1042 -11.26 -5.42 -12.98
N TYR A 1043 -11.11 -6.30 -13.97
CA TYR A 1043 -11.44 -6.00 -15.36
C TYR A 1043 -12.97 -5.81 -15.54
N LEU A 1044 -13.81 -6.72 -15.04
CA LEU A 1044 -15.26 -6.62 -15.09
C LEU A 1044 -15.78 -5.34 -14.42
N ARG A 1045 -15.27 -5.01 -13.22
CA ARG A 1045 -15.57 -3.76 -12.53
C ARG A 1045 -15.28 -2.54 -13.42
N SER A 1046 -14.17 -2.57 -14.15
CA SER A 1046 -13.80 -1.45 -15.02
C SER A 1046 -14.71 -1.26 -16.23
N LEU A 1047 -15.44 -2.29 -16.67
CA LEU A 1047 -16.44 -2.17 -17.74
C LEU A 1047 -17.66 -1.34 -17.32
N GLY A 1048 -17.79 -1.02 -16.02
CA GLY A 1048 -18.94 -0.36 -15.44
C GLY A 1048 -20.14 -1.30 -15.25
N GLN A 1049 -21.22 -0.73 -14.72
CA GLN A 1049 -22.50 -1.39 -14.48
C GLN A 1049 -23.61 -0.65 -15.23
N TYR A 1050 -24.69 -1.37 -15.55
CA TYR A 1050 -25.92 -0.77 -16.04
C TYR A 1050 -26.55 0.11 -14.95
N PRO A 1051 -27.13 1.27 -15.31
CA PRO A 1051 -27.72 2.17 -14.34
C PRO A 1051 -28.97 1.55 -13.69
N GLY A 1052 -29.09 1.72 -12.36
CA GLY A 1052 -30.26 1.29 -11.60
C GLY A 1052 -30.60 -0.19 -11.80
N ALA A 1053 -31.89 -0.47 -12.02
CA ALA A 1053 -32.41 -1.83 -12.14
C ALA A 1053 -32.29 -2.44 -13.55
N THR A 1054 -31.85 -1.68 -14.56
CA THR A 1054 -31.90 -2.07 -15.99
C THR A 1054 -31.26 -3.42 -16.28
N GLY A 1055 -30.12 -3.71 -15.63
CA GLY A 1055 -29.43 -4.98 -15.79
C GLY A 1055 -30.23 -6.19 -15.30
N PHE A 1056 -31.10 -6.01 -14.30
CA PHE A 1056 -31.86 -7.07 -13.65
C PHE A 1056 -33.21 -7.36 -14.33
N GLU A 1057 -33.65 -6.53 -15.27
CA GLU A 1057 -34.91 -6.71 -16.02
C GLU A 1057 -34.78 -7.74 -17.16
N THR A 1058 -33.57 -8.20 -17.44
CA THR A 1058 -33.29 -9.24 -18.44
C THR A 1058 -33.65 -10.64 -17.93
N LYS A 1059 -34.11 -11.50 -18.84
CA LYS A 1059 -34.40 -12.92 -18.55
C LYS A 1059 -33.15 -13.65 -18.04
N ASP A 1060 -33.36 -14.59 -17.13
CA ASP A 1060 -32.33 -15.57 -16.75
C ASP A 1060 -32.56 -16.92 -17.44
N TYR A 1061 -31.57 -17.79 -17.36
CA TYR A 1061 -31.61 -19.20 -17.75
C TYR A 1061 -31.26 -20.07 -16.56
N GLU A 1062 -32.26 -20.47 -15.77
CA GLU A 1062 -32.05 -21.20 -14.52
C GLU A 1062 -32.04 -22.72 -14.73
N GLN A 1063 -32.78 -23.19 -15.73
CA GLN A 1063 -32.95 -24.61 -16.06
C GLN A 1063 -32.86 -24.86 -17.57
N THR A 1064 -32.79 -26.13 -17.96
CA THR A 1064 -32.60 -26.53 -19.37
C THR A 1064 -33.75 -26.11 -20.30
N GLU A 1065 -34.94 -25.92 -19.74
CA GLU A 1065 -36.17 -25.55 -20.46
C GLU A 1065 -36.19 -24.07 -20.86
N ASP A 1066 -35.40 -23.22 -20.18
CA ASP A 1066 -35.31 -21.79 -20.48
C ASP A 1066 -34.44 -21.52 -21.73
N VAL A 1067 -33.66 -22.52 -22.15
CA VAL A 1067 -32.64 -22.40 -23.19
C VAL A 1067 -33.19 -22.86 -24.54
N PRO A 1068 -33.00 -22.06 -25.63
CA PRO A 1068 -33.37 -22.48 -26.98
C PRO A 1068 -32.72 -23.82 -27.38
N ASP A 1069 -33.51 -24.75 -27.94
CA ASP A 1069 -33.04 -26.10 -28.30
C ASP A 1069 -31.83 -26.09 -29.24
N MET A 1070 -31.71 -25.07 -30.09
CA MET A 1070 -30.57 -24.88 -31.00
C MET A 1070 -29.23 -24.62 -30.29
N TYR A 1071 -29.21 -24.33 -28.99
CA TYR A 1071 -27.97 -24.17 -28.21
C TYR A 1071 -27.51 -25.47 -27.56
N PHE A 1072 -28.29 -26.56 -27.66
CA PHE A 1072 -27.89 -27.86 -27.14
C PHE A 1072 -27.19 -28.73 -28.19
N GLU A 1073 -26.36 -29.64 -27.72
CA GLU A 1073 -26.02 -30.87 -28.41
C GLU A 1073 -26.42 -32.07 -27.54
N ILE A 1074 -26.65 -33.22 -28.19
CA ILE A 1074 -27.01 -34.46 -27.53
C ILE A 1074 -25.99 -35.52 -27.93
N LYS A 1075 -25.31 -36.11 -26.94
CA LYS A 1075 -24.26 -37.12 -27.16
C LYS A 1075 -24.32 -38.21 -26.10
N GLU A 1076 -23.90 -39.42 -26.49
CA GLU A 1076 -23.70 -40.52 -25.55
C GLU A 1076 -22.40 -40.30 -24.75
N THR A 1077 -22.45 -40.58 -23.45
CA THR A 1077 -21.34 -40.40 -22.52
C THR A 1077 -21.13 -41.66 -21.67
N GLY A 1078 -20.06 -41.71 -20.88
CA GLY A 1078 -19.88 -42.78 -19.89
C GLY A 1078 -20.89 -42.77 -18.74
N PHE A 1079 -21.79 -41.78 -18.71
CA PHE A 1079 -22.84 -41.60 -17.70
C PHE A 1079 -24.27 -41.66 -18.27
N GLY A 1080 -24.42 -42.05 -19.54
CA GLY A 1080 -25.69 -42.02 -20.25
C GLY A 1080 -25.78 -40.89 -21.27
N LYS A 1081 -26.99 -40.63 -21.76
CA LYS A 1081 -27.25 -39.66 -22.82
C LYS A 1081 -27.27 -38.25 -22.25
N MET A 1082 -26.32 -37.41 -22.69
CA MET A 1082 -26.17 -36.04 -22.20
C MET A 1082 -26.74 -35.03 -23.19
N LYS A 1083 -27.69 -34.19 -22.75
CA LYS A 1083 -28.13 -32.96 -23.41
C LYS A 1083 -27.41 -31.78 -22.75
N ALA A 1084 -26.53 -31.09 -23.45
CA ALA A 1084 -25.70 -30.03 -22.85
C ALA A 1084 -25.42 -28.88 -23.83
N ILE A 1085 -25.11 -27.70 -23.32
CA ILE A 1085 -24.83 -26.50 -24.13
C ILE A 1085 -23.65 -26.77 -25.07
N ARG A 1086 -23.83 -26.56 -26.37
CA ARG A 1086 -22.75 -26.67 -27.36
C ARG A 1086 -21.85 -25.43 -27.29
N HIS A 1087 -20.64 -25.50 -27.83
CA HIS A 1087 -19.75 -24.34 -27.84
C HIS A 1087 -20.35 -23.18 -28.66
N SER A 1088 -20.31 -21.96 -28.14
CA SER A 1088 -20.99 -20.82 -28.75
C SER A 1088 -20.25 -20.19 -29.93
N ALA A 1089 -18.95 -20.44 -30.05
CA ALA A 1089 -18.18 -20.00 -31.20
C ALA A 1089 -18.28 -20.95 -32.40
N ALA A 1090 -18.50 -20.38 -33.59
CA ALA A 1090 -18.31 -21.04 -34.87
C ALA A 1090 -17.09 -20.44 -35.59
N VAL A 1091 -16.33 -21.29 -36.29
CA VAL A 1091 -15.15 -20.87 -37.08
C VAL A 1091 -15.33 -21.36 -38.51
N GLU A 1092 -15.36 -20.45 -39.48
CA GLU A 1092 -15.60 -20.80 -40.89
C GLU A 1092 -14.57 -21.81 -41.41
N GLY A 1093 -15.03 -22.89 -42.05
CA GLY A 1093 -14.17 -23.94 -42.59
C GLY A 1093 -13.47 -24.82 -41.54
N CYS A 1094 -13.72 -24.64 -40.24
CA CYS A 1094 -13.19 -25.46 -39.16
C CYS A 1094 -14.31 -26.10 -38.34
N LEU A 1095 -14.11 -27.35 -37.90
CA LEU A 1095 -14.98 -27.99 -36.93
C LEU A 1095 -14.71 -27.43 -35.52
N VAL A 1096 -15.78 -27.21 -34.76
CA VAL A 1096 -15.72 -26.71 -33.38
C VAL A 1096 -16.67 -27.56 -32.53
N GLY A 1097 -16.23 -27.90 -31.32
CA GLY A 1097 -16.96 -28.74 -30.37
C GLY A 1097 -16.16 -29.95 -29.94
N TRP A 1098 -16.73 -30.75 -29.04
CA TRP A 1098 -16.03 -31.83 -28.35
C TRP A 1098 -16.29 -33.19 -28.99
N ASP A 1099 -15.25 -33.98 -29.25
CA ASP A 1099 -15.41 -35.33 -29.80
C ASP A 1099 -15.37 -36.40 -28.70
N VAL A 1100 -14.50 -36.20 -27.71
CA VAL A 1100 -14.41 -37.04 -26.51
C VAL A 1100 -15.48 -36.59 -25.51
N MET A 1101 -16.32 -37.52 -25.07
CA MET A 1101 -17.37 -37.26 -24.08
C MET A 1101 -16.96 -37.72 -22.68
N PRO A 1102 -17.49 -37.09 -21.62
CA PRO A 1102 -17.11 -37.38 -20.25
C PRO A 1102 -17.38 -38.84 -19.86
N LYS A 1103 -16.50 -39.43 -19.06
CA LYS A 1103 -16.58 -40.78 -18.48
C LYS A 1103 -16.18 -40.74 -17.00
N PRO A 1104 -16.40 -41.80 -16.21
CA PRO A 1104 -15.87 -41.89 -14.84
C PRO A 1104 -14.38 -41.53 -14.79
N LEU A 1105 -13.97 -40.75 -13.78
CA LEU A 1105 -12.57 -40.33 -13.63
C LEU A 1105 -11.63 -41.54 -13.62
N GLY A 1106 -10.58 -41.50 -14.43
CA GLY A 1106 -9.61 -42.60 -14.55
C GLY A 1106 -9.98 -43.67 -15.56
N SER A 1107 -11.02 -43.45 -16.39
CA SER A 1107 -11.43 -44.40 -17.44
C SER A 1107 -10.48 -44.47 -18.64
N ASP A 1108 -9.58 -43.51 -18.82
CA ASP A 1108 -8.68 -43.43 -19.98
C ASP A 1108 -7.23 -43.76 -19.59
N THR A 1109 -6.39 -44.07 -20.58
CA THR A 1109 -4.96 -44.34 -20.38
C THR A 1109 -4.10 -43.07 -20.50
N PRO A 1110 -2.98 -42.94 -19.76
CA PRO A 1110 -2.08 -41.79 -19.80
C PRO A 1110 -1.15 -41.81 -21.03
N GLU A 1111 -1.73 -41.84 -22.23
CA GLU A 1111 -1.03 -41.89 -23.52
C GLU A 1111 -1.62 -40.85 -24.48
N TRP A 1112 -0.84 -40.26 -25.40
CA TRP A 1112 -1.34 -39.30 -26.40
C TRP A 1112 -2.09 -40.00 -27.55
N LEU A 1113 -3.03 -39.29 -28.18
CA LEU A 1113 -3.73 -39.75 -29.39
C LEU A 1113 -2.84 -39.78 -30.64
#